data_AF-A1D9Z4-F1
#
_entry.id   AF-A1D9Z4-F1
#
_cell.length_a   1.000
_cell.length_b   1.000
_cell.length_c   1.000
_cell.angle_alpha   90.00
_cell.angle_beta   90.00
_cell.angle_gamma   90.00
#
_symmetry.space_group_name_H-M   'P 1'
#
loop_
_entity.id
_entity.type
_entity.pdbx_description
1 polymer ?
#
loop_
_entity_poly.entity_id
_entity_poly.type
_entity_poly.pdbx_seq_one_letter_code
_entity_poly.pdbx_strand_id
1 'polypeptide(L)'
;MNRFAVLAMVMAFQVIHQANAKAVFAHFMVTNSENYTASDWQSDIGLAQDAHIDAFALNMAWEDKTNDASVEMAFTAANAKGFKLFFSFDYAGNGPWDQDVVIRPGNAADWVTIKAKTNCFFMPDWSSVGAKPAVGLANGVADGLFSWSAWPWGNQGMDTYTDASYIQYLDGKPYMMAISPWFYTNLPGYNKNWLWNGGSLWFDRWQELFGLDPMPEFVEIISWNDYGESHYIGPIRENALAALDIGKAPYNYVSGYPHDAWRDMLPFLIDLYKTGSASMDNDIATFWYSPNPLDYCSAGGTTLNTASQLQIEFDPKDKLEARIWVMALFSDGNAAVYVNGHAVEWDSMPQTDVKGDGDIDAGIWFGSVAAPPGMVTVDLFVRDSSTSFLKTIDITTSCDGGFNNFNAWVGSVRGGWYGPSSTSVDLKDQVCVKGKGAYDFNPLCTFTCSYGYCPVGACTCEQMGVALTKPNATGTTGYPAEGKDANYKGLCSFACNYGYCPSGTCDTIPCRCQQSRTSCRQPALLALETAQSSDCVRPLVQPPAQSESAGMAAPGQPKKFDNLCDFTCSRGYCPPGTCISEAEQRITEAEQEITEAIATSGYNISDFADFNLTILGTALTGEDGCTTLQKKQIRSGWVESWKIMNYIYKVAKAGIDFNEAAAVEYLGPPSMNQDQWSNYKAIYLNLATIQPGWKILDPFDWFAWKIAVRCDDPGLQCSCGRDVNTIAYTVQKDPKHQVAAINFCPQYFSLQTLKDAMYWADTTHTPGEYADLNNYYNNQALVWIHELLHIDWVSMASSSGNIHHVSDIKVGYEEGNKGVMRYYTAYGPRMCKALARLGWATGKWTIQNADSLTLYAFAKYVQNALGNIYPHLPLAPPAPKSATIPFEIDDLFTLYNNGTGERVLNTTLDNKLEWSLSQGVCAAADDEDGDEAASAVMTTMTTWPVETDYPSDYLSSWSSWAGLTPTTTTTTTAAAATATAFGL
;
A
#
# COMPACT_ATOMS: atom_id res chain seq x y z
N MET A 1 -62.76 -13.75 33.51
CA MET A 1 -61.96 -13.95 32.28
C MET A 1 -60.92 -12.84 32.19
N ASN A 2 -59.65 -13.10 31.85
CA ASN A 2 -58.79 -14.11 32.46
C ASN A 2 -57.40 -13.48 32.66
N ARG A 3 -57.10 -12.94 33.86
CA ARG A 3 -55.84 -12.23 34.15
C ARG A 3 -54.59 -13.14 34.07
N PHE A 4 -54.77 -14.46 34.04
CA PHE A 4 -53.69 -15.43 33.84
C PHE A 4 -53.29 -15.64 32.37
N ALA A 5 -54.19 -15.36 31.40
CA ALA A 5 -53.90 -15.60 29.99
C ALA A 5 -52.89 -14.58 29.40
N VAL A 6 -52.94 -13.33 29.88
CA VAL A 6 -52.06 -12.25 29.38
C VAL A 6 -50.65 -12.37 29.96
N LEU A 7 -50.49 -12.75 31.24
CA LEU A 7 -49.16 -13.03 31.80
C LEU A 7 -48.50 -14.24 31.14
N ALA A 8 -49.26 -15.29 30.80
CA ALA A 8 -48.72 -16.46 30.11
C ALA A 8 -48.22 -16.13 28.70
N MET A 9 -48.86 -15.21 27.97
CA MET A 9 -48.46 -14.83 26.62
C MET A 9 -47.29 -13.82 26.60
N VAL A 10 -47.13 -12.99 27.64
CA VAL A 10 -45.95 -12.11 27.80
C VAL A 10 -44.74 -12.88 28.35
N MET A 11 -44.94 -13.90 29.21
CA MET A 11 -43.87 -14.85 29.55
C MET A 11 -43.58 -15.88 28.46
N ALA A 12 -44.39 -15.98 27.39
CA ALA A 12 -44.02 -16.71 26.18
C ALA A 12 -43.01 -15.95 25.30
N PHE A 13 -42.71 -14.69 25.64
CA PHE A 13 -41.49 -13.98 25.21
C PHE A 13 -40.39 -14.04 26.28
N GLN A 14 -40.41 -15.06 27.16
CA GLN A 14 -39.17 -15.46 27.85
C GLN A 14 -38.14 -15.84 26.80
N VAL A 15 -37.05 -15.07 26.80
CA VAL A 15 -35.75 -15.42 26.23
C VAL A 15 -35.85 -15.97 24.81
N ILE A 16 -35.75 -15.06 23.84
CA ILE A 16 -35.07 -15.42 22.59
C ILE A 16 -33.68 -15.91 23.02
N HIS A 17 -33.54 -17.22 23.15
CA HIS A 17 -32.23 -17.83 23.11
C HIS A 17 -31.74 -17.52 21.69
N GLN A 18 -30.88 -16.52 21.57
CA GLN A 18 -29.90 -16.53 20.50
C GLN A 18 -29.06 -17.78 20.76
N ALA A 19 -29.49 -18.88 20.15
CA ALA A 19 -28.62 -20.01 19.93
C ALA A 19 -27.58 -19.51 18.93
N ASN A 20 -26.46 -18.97 19.45
CA ASN A 20 -25.30 -18.63 18.64
C ASN A 20 -24.80 -19.94 18.03
N ALA A 21 -25.23 -20.18 16.78
CA ALA A 21 -24.97 -21.41 16.07
C ALA A 21 -23.51 -21.39 15.60
N LYS A 22 -22.65 -22.05 16.36
CA LYS A 22 -21.23 -22.19 16.07
C LYS A 22 -20.98 -23.11 14.89
N ALA A 23 -20.10 -22.70 13.98
CA ALA A 23 -19.67 -23.52 12.84
C ALA A 23 -18.18 -23.36 12.54
N VAL A 24 -17.57 -24.42 11.98
CA VAL A 24 -16.15 -24.45 11.62
C VAL A 24 -16.01 -24.78 10.15
N PHE A 25 -15.24 -23.95 9.44
CA PHE A 25 -15.01 -24.05 8.01
C PHE A 25 -13.53 -24.31 7.74
N ALA A 26 -13.18 -24.77 6.53
CA ALA A 26 -11.79 -24.78 6.07
C ALA A 26 -11.66 -24.09 4.71
N HIS A 27 -10.63 -23.26 4.58
CA HIS A 27 -10.32 -22.50 3.38
C HIS A 27 -9.82 -23.42 2.27
N PHE A 28 -10.44 -23.43 1.09
CA PHE A 28 -10.13 -24.37 0.03
C PHE A 28 -9.77 -23.62 -1.27
N MET A 29 -8.51 -23.72 -1.69
CA MET A 29 -8.00 -23.16 -2.94
C MET A 29 -8.54 -23.97 -4.13
N VAL A 30 -9.52 -23.42 -4.85
CA VAL A 30 -10.11 -24.08 -6.03
C VAL A 30 -9.11 -24.17 -7.18
N THR A 31 -8.22 -23.19 -7.36
CA THR A 31 -7.14 -23.23 -8.37
C THR A 31 -6.27 -24.48 -8.26
N ASN A 32 -5.98 -24.95 -7.04
CA ASN A 32 -5.19 -26.18 -6.83
C ASN A 32 -5.94 -27.45 -7.24
N SER A 33 -7.24 -27.37 -7.55
CA SER A 33 -8.07 -28.50 -7.95
C SER A 33 -8.24 -28.70 -9.47
N GLU A 34 -7.42 -28.04 -10.32
CA GLU A 34 -7.48 -28.19 -11.79
C GLU A 34 -7.49 -29.66 -12.25
N ASN A 35 -6.70 -30.51 -11.61
CA ASN A 35 -6.58 -31.94 -11.95
C ASN A 35 -7.34 -32.87 -10.98
N TYR A 36 -8.27 -32.36 -10.16
CA TYR A 36 -9.05 -33.20 -9.24
C TYR A 36 -10.04 -34.09 -9.99
N THR A 37 -10.27 -35.29 -9.44
CA THR A 37 -11.36 -36.19 -9.82
C THR A 37 -12.51 -36.11 -8.82
N ALA A 38 -13.68 -36.64 -9.19
CA ALA A 38 -14.82 -36.70 -8.28
C ALA A 38 -14.54 -37.54 -7.03
N SER A 39 -13.65 -38.55 -7.13
CA SER A 39 -13.14 -39.31 -5.99
C SER A 39 -12.25 -38.48 -5.07
N ASP A 40 -11.50 -37.51 -5.60
CA ASP A 40 -10.65 -36.64 -4.79
C ASP A 40 -11.50 -35.70 -3.95
N TRP A 41 -12.46 -35.01 -4.58
CA TRP A 41 -13.47 -34.21 -3.88
C TRP A 41 -14.27 -35.03 -2.84
N GLN A 42 -14.71 -36.25 -3.16
CA GLN A 42 -15.44 -37.11 -2.20
C GLN A 42 -14.56 -37.61 -1.04
N SER A 43 -13.26 -37.75 -1.26
CA SER A 43 -12.28 -38.13 -0.24
C SER A 43 -11.99 -36.96 0.69
N ASP A 44 -11.71 -35.78 0.14
CA ASP A 44 -11.42 -34.56 0.91
C ASP A 44 -12.62 -34.16 1.77
N ILE A 45 -13.83 -34.19 1.21
CA ILE A 45 -15.08 -33.96 1.96
C ILE A 45 -15.27 -35.03 3.04
N GLY A 46 -14.91 -36.29 2.78
CA GLY A 46 -14.96 -37.35 3.79
C GLY A 46 -14.03 -37.05 4.97
N LEU A 47 -12.77 -36.72 4.69
CA LEU A 47 -11.78 -36.36 5.71
C LEU A 47 -12.17 -35.10 6.49
N ALA A 48 -12.84 -34.14 5.87
CA ALA A 48 -13.37 -32.95 6.55
C ALA A 48 -14.55 -33.30 7.48
N GLN A 49 -15.46 -34.18 7.05
CA GLN A 49 -16.54 -34.70 7.90
C GLN A 49 -15.98 -35.51 9.08
N ASP A 50 -14.99 -36.37 8.85
CA ASP A 50 -14.31 -37.14 9.90
C ASP A 50 -13.57 -36.23 10.89
N ALA A 51 -13.13 -35.04 10.44
CA ALA A 51 -12.53 -33.99 11.27
C ALA A 51 -13.57 -33.03 11.91
N HIS A 52 -14.88 -33.26 11.74
CA HIS A 52 -16.01 -32.44 12.22
C HIS A 52 -16.13 -31.01 11.63
N ILE A 53 -15.46 -30.73 10.51
CA ILE A 53 -15.60 -29.47 9.76
C ILE A 53 -17.00 -29.44 9.09
N ASP A 54 -17.68 -28.29 9.14
CA ASP A 54 -19.05 -28.13 8.63
C ASP A 54 -19.11 -27.85 7.12
N ALA A 55 -18.14 -27.09 6.59
CA ALA A 55 -18.10 -26.66 5.19
C ALA A 55 -16.68 -26.34 4.68
N PHE A 56 -16.53 -26.29 3.36
CA PHE A 56 -15.38 -25.62 2.73
C PHE A 56 -15.76 -24.21 2.25
N ALA A 57 -14.86 -23.26 2.48
CA ALA A 57 -14.87 -21.93 1.88
C ALA A 57 -14.09 -22.00 0.56
N LEU A 58 -14.80 -22.01 -0.57
CA LEU A 58 -14.21 -22.20 -1.90
C LEU A 58 -13.55 -20.89 -2.36
N ASN A 59 -12.25 -20.75 -2.13
CA ASN A 59 -11.42 -19.66 -2.64
C ASN A 59 -11.24 -19.80 -4.15
N MET A 60 -11.64 -18.74 -4.86
CA MET A 60 -11.53 -18.65 -6.31
C MET A 60 -11.02 -17.25 -6.69
N ALA A 61 -10.08 -17.20 -7.63
CA ALA A 61 -9.70 -15.96 -8.31
C ALA A 61 -10.61 -15.70 -9.53
N TRP A 62 -10.80 -14.43 -9.87
CA TRP A 62 -11.55 -14.01 -11.06
C TRP A 62 -10.97 -14.64 -12.35
N GLU A 63 -11.82 -15.03 -13.30
CA GLU A 63 -11.41 -15.60 -14.61
C GLU A 63 -10.50 -16.84 -14.58
N ASP A 64 -10.32 -17.51 -13.43
CA ASP A 64 -9.61 -18.79 -13.37
C ASP A 64 -10.41 -19.88 -14.10
N LYS A 65 -9.79 -20.43 -15.16
CA LYS A 65 -10.27 -21.57 -15.97
C LYS A 65 -10.71 -22.80 -15.16
N THR A 66 -10.22 -22.93 -13.92
CA THR A 66 -10.48 -24.05 -13.01
C THR A 66 -11.86 -23.97 -12.36
N ASN A 67 -12.38 -22.75 -12.19
CA ASN A 67 -13.58 -22.48 -11.38
C ASN A 67 -14.79 -23.30 -11.86
N ASP A 68 -15.24 -23.12 -13.11
CA ASP A 68 -16.47 -23.73 -13.62
C ASP A 68 -16.50 -25.25 -13.45
N ALA A 69 -15.44 -25.94 -13.90
CA ALA A 69 -15.37 -27.38 -13.90
C ALA A 69 -15.22 -27.98 -12.49
N SER A 70 -14.42 -27.33 -11.63
CA SER A 70 -14.17 -27.87 -10.28
C SER A 70 -15.30 -27.55 -9.30
N VAL A 71 -15.93 -26.38 -9.41
CA VAL A 71 -17.10 -26.01 -8.60
C VAL A 71 -18.28 -26.95 -8.85
N GLU A 72 -18.59 -27.29 -10.10
CA GLU A 72 -19.64 -28.29 -10.41
C GLU A 72 -19.33 -29.65 -9.75
N MET A 73 -18.07 -30.07 -9.79
CA MET A 73 -17.61 -31.32 -9.21
C MET A 73 -17.68 -31.30 -7.67
N ALA A 74 -17.27 -30.20 -7.04
CA ALA A 74 -17.34 -29.97 -5.61
C ALA A 74 -18.78 -30.04 -5.10
N PHE A 75 -19.72 -29.30 -5.71
CA PHE A 75 -21.13 -29.34 -5.34
C PHE A 75 -21.76 -30.72 -5.58
N THR A 76 -21.34 -31.44 -6.62
CA THR A 76 -21.78 -32.82 -6.87
C THR A 76 -21.32 -33.76 -5.75
N ALA A 77 -20.05 -33.68 -5.35
CA ALA A 77 -19.48 -34.47 -4.25
C ALA A 77 -20.10 -34.11 -2.89
N ALA A 78 -20.29 -32.81 -2.60
CA ALA A 78 -20.92 -32.34 -1.37
C ALA A 78 -22.38 -32.79 -1.26
N ASN A 79 -23.16 -32.70 -2.34
CA ASN A 79 -24.54 -33.22 -2.37
C ASN A 79 -24.58 -34.74 -2.11
N ALA A 80 -23.63 -35.52 -2.65
CA ALA A 80 -23.55 -36.96 -2.42
C ALA A 80 -23.16 -37.33 -0.97
N LYS A 81 -22.44 -36.44 -0.27
CA LYS A 81 -21.96 -36.63 1.11
C LYS A 81 -22.81 -35.91 2.17
N GLY A 82 -23.74 -35.04 1.78
CA GLY A 82 -24.51 -34.17 2.66
C GLY A 82 -23.74 -32.94 3.20
N PHE A 83 -22.51 -32.73 2.73
CA PHE A 83 -21.60 -31.66 3.16
C PHE A 83 -22.05 -30.27 2.68
N LYS A 84 -21.42 -29.21 3.18
CA LYS A 84 -21.74 -27.82 2.82
C LYS A 84 -20.54 -27.15 2.14
N LEU A 85 -20.84 -26.19 1.28
CA LEU A 85 -19.87 -25.39 0.55
C LEU A 85 -20.39 -23.96 0.50
N PHE A 86 -19.51 -22.98 0.58
CA PHE A 86 -19.82 -21.58 0.27
C PHE A 86 -18.67 -20.94 -0.52
N PHE A 87 -18.93 -19.81 -1.15
CA PHE A 87 -17.95 -19.14 -2.01
C PHE A 87 -17.11 -18.13 -1.23
N SER A 88 -15.80 -18.17 -1.45
CA SER A 88 -14.84 -17.16 -1.03
C SER A 88 -14.25 -16.52 -2.30
N PHE A 89 -14.72 -15.34 -2.65
CA PHE A 89 -14.28 -14.65 -3.87
C PHE A 89 -13.00 -13.88 -3.56
N ASP A 90 -11.87 -14.30 -4.15
CA ASP A 90 -10.60 -13.59 -4.04
C ASP A 90 -10.55 -12.42 -5.04
N TYR A 91 -10.44 -11.20 -4.51
CA TYR A 91 -10.31 -9.94 -5.27
C TYR A 91 -8.85 -9.51 -5.44
N ALA A 92 -7.89 -10.17 -4.79
CA ALA A 92 -6.47 -9.92 -4.90
C ALA A 92 -5.80 -10.78 -6.00
N GLY A 93 -6.24 -12.03 -6.18
CA GLY A 93 -5.64 -13.00 -7.11
C GLY A 93 -5.55 -12.53 -8.57
N ASN A 94 -6.69 -12.28 -9.22
CA ASN A 94 -6.78 -11.85 -10.63
C ASN A 94 -7.48 -10.49 -10.79
N GLY A 95 -7.49 -9.68 -9.72
CA GLY A 95 -8.23 -8.41 -9.65
C GLY A 95 -9.71 -8.58 -9.28
N PRO A 96 -10.50 -7.50 -9.37
CA PRO A 96 -11.90 -7.53 -8.96
C PRO A 96 -12.70 -8.47 -9.86
N TRP A 97 -13.54 -9.30 -9.24
CA TRP A 97 -14.48 -10.16 -9.95
C TRP A 97 -15.35 -9.34 -10.90
N ASP A 98 -15.49 -9.77 -12.17
CA ASP A 98 -16.50 -9.13 -13.01
C ASP A 98 -17.86 -9.39 -12.41
N GLN A 99 -18.60 -8.35 -12.60
CA GLN A 99 -19.50 -7.82 -11.67
C GLN A 99 -20.72 -8.78 -11.86
N ASP A 100 -21.30 -9.05 -13.04
CA ASP A 100 -22.46 -9.97 -13.19
C ASP A 100 -22.21 -11.43 -12.76
N VAL A 101 -20.99 -11.94 -12.80
CA VAL A 101 -20.71 -13.34 -12.40
C VAL A 101 -20.97 -13.55 -10.91
N VAL A 102 -20.92 -12.47 -10.11
CA VAL A 102 -21.33 -12.43 -8.69
C VAL A 102 -22.69 -11.70 -8.46
N ILE A 103 -23.21 -10.92 -9.44
CA ILE A 103 -24.64 -10.45 -9.62
C ILE A 103 -25.07 -9.02 -9.10
N ARG A 104 -24.35 -7.89 -9.18
CA ARG A 104 -23.20 -7.51 -9.99
C ARG A 104 -22.27 -6.53 -9.20
N PRO A 105 -21.04 -6.88 -8.72
CA PRO A 105 -20.18 -5.96 -7.92
C PRO A 105 -18.71 -5.73 -8.37
N GLY A 106 -18.11 -4.58 -8.01
CA GLY A 106 -16.72 -4.16 -8.33
C GLY A 106 -16.13 -3.11 -7.37
N ASN A 107 -16.64 -3.06 -6.13
CA ASN A 107 -16.15 -2.28 -4.99
C ASN A 107 -16.92 -2.72 -3.73
N ALA A 108 -16.46 -2.38 -2.52
CA ALA A 108 -17.18 -2.74 -1.28
C ALA A 108 -18.65 -2.25 -1.29
N ALA A 109 -18.91 -1.08 -1.90
CA ALA A 109 -20.24 -0.47 -2.04
C ALA A 109 -21.25 -1.34 -2.82
N ASP A 110 -20.80 -2.16 -3.77
CA ASP A 110 -21.71 -2.92 -4.63
C ASP A 110 -22.35 -4.12 -3.92
N TRP A 111 -21.75 -4.59 -2.82
CA TRP A 111 -22.35 -5.64 -1.99
C TRP A 111 -23.73 -5.26 -1.45
N VAL A 112 -24.03 -3.96 -1.34
CA VAL A 112 -25.37 -3.45 -1.02
C VAL A 112 -26.39 -3.92 -2.07
N THR A 113 -26.03 -3.85 -3.35
CA THR A 113 -26.87 -4.28 -4.48
C THR A 113 -26.92 -5.79 -4.61
N ILE A 114 -25.80 -6.49 -4.42
CA ILE A 114 -25.72 -7.97 -4.43
C ILE A 114 -26.69 -8.53 -3.42
N LYS A 115 -26.49 -8.17 -2.15
CA LYS A 115 -27.22 -8.71 -1.01
C LYS A 115 -28.71 -8.40 -1.09
N ALA A 116 -29.08 -7.23 -1.62
CA ALA A 116 -30.48 -6.87 -1.88
C ALA A 116 -31.16 -7.74 -2.96
N LYS A 117 -30.39 -8.31 -3.91
CA LYS A 117 -30.91 -9.22 -4.95
C LYS A 117 -30.90 -10.69 -4.52
N THR A 118 -29.83 -11.13 -3.85
CA THR A 118 -29.59 -12.54 -3.51
C THR A 118 -30.15 -12.94 -2.15
N ASN A 119 -30.29 -11.97 -1.23
CA ASN A 119 -30.51 -12.20 0.20
C ASN A 119 -29.44 -13.15 0.81
N CYS A 120 -28.19 -13.07 0.33
CA CYS A 120 -27.08 -13.84 0.87
C CYS A 120 -26.63 -13.30 2.24
N PHE A 121 -26.06 -14.18 3.05
CA PHE A 121 -25.26 -13.79 4.20
C PHE A 121 -23.87 -13.36 3.69
N PHE A 122 -23.42 -12.15 4.02
CA PHE A 122 -22.17 -11.58 3.52
C PHE A 122 -21.22 -11.25 4.66
N MET A 123 -20.05 -11.89 4.63
CA MET A 123 -19.00 -11.76 5.64
C MET A 123 -17.63 -11.64 4.94
N PRO A 124 -17.17 -10.41 4.66
CA PRO A 124 -15.88 -10.17 4.03
C PRO A 124 -14.73 -10.25 5.04
N ASP A 125 -13.54 -10.59 4.53
CA ASP A 125 -12.29 -10.12 5.12
C ASP A 125 -12.01 -8.69 4.61
N TRP A 126 -11.98 -7.74 5.53
CA TRP A 126 -11.53 -6.36 5.30
C TRP A 126 -10.45 -5.98 6.32
N SER A 127 -9.62 -6.95 6.70
CA SER A 127 -8.60 -6.79 7.74
C SER A 127 -7.57 -5.70 7.46
N SER A 128 -7.30 -5.41 6.19
CA SER A 128 -6.40 -4.33 5.74
C SER A 128 -6.79 -2.91 6.17
N VAL A 129 -8.07 -2.63 6.50
CA VAL A 129 -8.49 -1.33 7.08
C VAL A 129 -8.65 -1.38 8.60
N GLY A 130 -8.71 -2.58 9.19
CA GLY A 130 -8.99 -2.81 10.60
C GLY A 130 -10.49 -2.81 10.96
N ALA A 131 -10.82 -3.44 12.10
CA ALA A 131 -12.20 -3.78 12.47
C ALA A 131 -13.18 -2.59 12.48
N LYS A 132 -12.83 -1.46 13.10
CA LYS A 132 -13.73 -0.29 13.23
C LYS A 132 -14.18 0.30 11.88
N PRO A 133 -13.28 0.69 10.96
CA PRO A 133 -13.71 1.17 9.65
C PRO A 133 -14.34 0.05 8.81
N ALA A 134 -13.88 -1.21 8.91
CA ALA A 134 -14.48 -2.34 8.19
C ALA A 134 -15.99 -2.49 8.48
N VAL A 135 -16.42 -2.37 9.74
CA VAL A 135 -17.86 -2.41 10.11
C VAL A 135 -18.66 -1.26 9.49
N GLY A 136 -18.01 -0.11 9.22
CA GLY A 136 -18.63 1.06 8.59
C GLY A 136 -18.62 1.07 7.05
N LEU A 137 -17.77 0.25 6.41
CA LEU A 137 -17.64 0.21 4.95
C LEU A 137 -18.99 -0.13 4.28
N ALA A 138 -19.20 0.49 3.11
CA ALA A 138 -20.41 0.28 2.29
C ALA A 138 -21.73 0.43 3.07
N ASN A 139 -21.81 1.44 3.94
CA ASN A 139 -22.95 1.71 4.83
C ASN A 139 -23.28 0.54 5.78
N GLY A 140 -22.28 -0.24 6.18
CA GLY A 140 -22.42 -1.34 7.14
C GLY A 140 -23.10 -2.59 6.57
N VAL A 141 -22.95 -2.83 5.26
CA VAL A 141 -23.59 -3.93 4.51
C VAL A 141 -23.27 -5.33 5.04
N ALA A 142 -22.08 -5.54 5.59
CA ALA A 142 -21.61 -6.83 6.08
C ALA A 142 -22.49 -7.35 7.23
N ASP A 143 -22.89 -8.63 7.19
CA ASP A 143 -23.61 -9.28 8.29
C ASP A 143 -22.69 -9.56 9.48
N GLY A 144 -21.41 -9.74 9.22
CA GLY A 144 -20.33 -9.86 10.18
C GLY A 144 -18.99 -9.74 9.45
N LEU A 145 -17.86 -9.97 10.13
CA LEU A 145 -16.54 -9.86 9.52
C LEU A 145 -15.71 -11.12 9.76
N PHE A 146 -14.86 -11.42 8.78
CA PHE A 146 -13.74 -12.35 8.90
C PHE A 146 -12.45 -11.55 9.09
N SER A 147 -11.45 -12.16 9.71
CA SER A 147 -10.12 -11.57 9.86
C SER A 147 -9.05 -12.56 9.45
N TRP A 148 -8.26 -12.21 8.43
CA TRP A 148 -7.12 -13.02 7.95
C TRP A 148 -5.93 -13.09 8.94
N SER A 149 -6.05 -12.52 10.13
CA SER A 149 -4.97 -12.39 11.13
C SER A 149 -4.74 -13.70 11.91
N ALA A 150 -4.22 -14.73 11.24
CA ALA A 150 -4.00 -16.06 11.83
C ALA A 150 -2.62 -16.30 12.45
N TRP A 151 -1.64 -15.41 12.21
CA TRP A 151 -0.21 -15.65 12.52
C TRP A 151 0.45 -14.53 13.35
N PRO A 152 1.46 -14.85 14.18
CA PRO A 152 2.03 -13.91 15.15
C PRO A 152 3.08 -12.95 14.57
N TRP A 153 3.40 -11.91 15.35
CA TRP A 153 4.40 -10.91 14.99
C TRP A 153 5.80 -11.24 15.55
N GLY A 154 6.79 -11.34 14.65
CA GLY A 154 8.18 -11.61 15.01
C GLY A 154 8.37 -12.95 15.72
N ASN A 155 9.08 -12.90 16.85
CA ASN A 155 9.34 -14.06 17.70
C ASN A 155 8.35 -14.23 18.86
N GLN A 156 7.25 -13.48 18.87
CA GLN A 156 6.22 -13.64 19.90
C GLN A 156 5.39 -14.90 19.63
N GLY A 157 4.76 -15.44 20.68
CA GLY A 157 3.60 -16.32 20.50
C GLY A 157 2.38 -15.50 20.06
N MET A 158 1.29 -16.17 19.69
CA MET A 158 0.08 -15.51 19.21
C MET A 158 -0.59 -14.64 20.27
N ASP A 159 -1.41 -13.69 19.83
CA ASP A 159 -2.29 -12.89 20.69
C ASP A 159 -3.68 -12.68 20.10
N THR A 160 -4.57 -12.13 20.93
CA THR A 160 -5.99 -11.92 20.63
C THR A 160 -6.38 -10.44 20.52
N TYR A 161 -5.44 -9.49 20.44
CA TYR A 161 -5.80 -8.06 20.41
C TYR A 161 -6.57 -7.70 19.13
N THR A 162 -6.20 -8.32 18.00
CA THR A 162 -6.95 -8.21 16.75
C THR A 162 -8.36 -8.78 16.94
N ASP A 163 -8.50 -10.04 17.38
CA ASP A 163 -9.80 -10.71 17.60
C ASP A 163 -10.72 -9.89 18.53
N ALA A 164 -10.20 -9.40 19.66
CA ALA A 164 -10.92 -8.57 20.62
C ALA A 164 -11.43 -7.26 20.00
N SER A 165 -10.69 -6.67 19.06
CA SER A 165 -11.14 -5.48 18.33
C SER A 165 -12.33 -5.77 17.41
N TYR A 166 -12.38 -6.94 16.75
CA TYR A 166 -13.53 -7.35 15.94
C TYR A 166 -14.76 -7.53 16.83
N ILE A 167 -14.62 -8.31 17.92
CA ILE A 167 -15.69 -8.53 18.90
C ILE A 167 -16.24 -7.19 19.44
N GLN A 168 -15.36 -6.23 19.75
CA GLN A 168 -15.77 -4.92 20.23
C GLN A 168 -16.54 -4.09 19.18
N TYR A 169 -16.07 -4.04 17.93
CA TYR A 169 -16.64 -3.14 16.92
C TYR A 169 -17.82 -3.73 16.13
N LEU A 170 -17.99 -5.05 16.15
CA LEU A 170 -19.12 -5.74 15.51
C LEU A 170 -20.46 -5.52 16.24
N ASP A 171 -20.45 -5.11 17.52
CA ASP A 171 -21.64 -4.75 18.32
C ASP A 171 -22.77 -5.81 18.25
N GLY A 172 -22.39 -7.09 18.37
CA GLY A 172 -23.31 -8.23 18.31
C GLY A 172 -23.57 -8.80 16.90
N LYS A 173 -22.92 -8.28 15.85
CA LYS A 173 -22.77 -9.01 14.58
C LYS A 173 -21.78 -10.18 14.75
N PRO A 174 -21.98 -11.31 14.07
CA PRO A 174 -21.09 -12.47 14.18
C PRO A 174 -19.66 -12.18 13.73
N TYR A 175 -18.70 -12.82 14.41
CA TYR A 175 -17.28 -12.79 14.07
C TYR A 175 -16.81 -14.16 13.56
N MET A 176 -16.01 -14.17 12.48
CA MET A 176 -15.27 -15.34 12.02
C MET A 176 -13.78 -15.20 12.36
N MET A 177 -13.29 -16.07 13.24
CA MET A 177 -11.91 -16.12 13.70
C MET A 177 -11.08 -17.03 12.79
N ALA A 178 -9.91 -16.57 12.33
CA ALA A 178 -8.98 -17.42 11.60
C ALA A 178 -8.11 -18.26 12.56
N ILE A 179 -7.92 -19.53 12.19
CA ILE A 179 -7.02 -20.47 12.86
C ILE A 179 -6.13 -21.13 11.81
N SER A 180 -4.82 -21.13 12.00
CA SER A 180 -3.85 -21.73 11.06
C SER A 180 -2.77 -22.49 11.83
N PRO A 181 -2.29 -23.67 11.37
CA PRO A 181 -1.30 -24.44 12.10
C PRO A 181 0.13 -23.94 11.93
N TRP A 182 0.44 -23.36 10.76
CA TRP A 182 1.80 -23.07 10.29
C TRP A 182 1.77 -21.99 9.20
N PHE A 183 2.93 -21.55 8.72
CA PHE A 183 3.06 -20.81 7.45
C PHE A 183 4.50 -20.85 6.96
N TYR A 184 4.71 -21.19 5.69
CA TYR A 184 5.98 -20.99 4.99
C TYR A 184 5.73 -20.92 3.48
N THR A 185 6.30 -19.92 2.81
CA THR A 185 6.26 -19.81 1.36
C THR A 185 7.63 -19.40 0.81
N ASN A 186 8.01 -19.97 -0.33
CA ASN A 186 9.13 -19.51 -1.15
C ASN A 186 8.73 -19.64 -2.62
N LEU A 187 7.93 -18.66 -3.06
CA LEU A 187 7.36 -18.53 -4.41
C LEU A 187 7.74 -17.18 -5.02
N PRO A 188 8.99 -17.00 -5.51
CA PRO A 188 9.46 -15.76 -6.13
C PRO A 188 8.62 -15.30 -7.33
N GLY A 189 7.93 -16.23 -8.02
CA GLY A 189 6.99 -15.92 -9.10
C GLY A 189 5.78 -15.10 -8.66
N TYR A 190 5.42 -15.14 -7.38
CA TYR A 190 4.38 -14.32 -6.75
C TYR A 190 4.95 -13.22 -5.83
N ASN A 191 6.28 -12.99 -5.86
CA ASN A 191 7.00 -12.14 -4.91
C ASN A 191 6.81 -12.56 -3.43
N LYS A 192 6.56 -13.86 -3.15
CA LYS A 192 6.37 -14.37 -1.78
C LYS A 192 7.58 -15.18 -1.32
N ASN A 193 8.18 -14.83 -0.17
CA ASN A 193 9.32 -15.56 0.40
C ASN A 193 9.49 -15.28 1.91
N TRP A 194 8.62 -15.84 2.76
CA TRP A 194 8.69 -15.65 4.21
C TRP A 194 8.07 -16.82 4.99
N LEU A 195 8.27 -16.84 6.31
CA LEU A 195 7.52 -17.64 7.27
C LEU A 195 7.02 -16.81 8.46
N TRP A 196 6.10 -17.38 9.24
CA TRP A 196 5.73 -16.89 10.57
C TRP A 196 6.13 -17.88 11.66
N ASN A 197 6.13 -17.45 12.92
CA ASN A 197 6.39 -18.34 14.05
C ASN A 197 5.21 -19.31 14.28
N GLY A 198 5.24 -20.45 13.59
CA GLY A 198 4.21 -21.49 13.68
C GLY A 198 4.35 -22.45 14.87
N GLY A 199 5.38 -22.30 15.72
CA GLY A 199 5.78 -23.32 16.71
C GLY A 199 4.66 -23.83 17.61
N SER A 200 4.07 -22.92 18.40
CA SER A 200 2.91 -23.19 19.27
C SER A 200 1.56 -22.86 18.63
N LEU A 201 1.55 -22.33 17.40
CA LEU A 201 0.42 -21.59 16.84
C LEU A 201 -0.89 -22.39 16.79
N TRP A 202 -0.80 -23.67 16.41
CA TRP A 202 -1.97 -24.55 16.37
C TRP A 202 -2.60 -24.72 17.76
N PHE A 203 -1.79 -24.91 18.81
CA PHE A 203 -2.31 -24.99 20.18
C PHE A 203 -2.83 -23.63 20.66
N ASP A 204 -2.05 -22.56 20.45
CA ASP A 204 -2.36 -21.20 20.91
C ASP A 204 -3.73 -20.74 20.41
N ARG A 205 -3.98 -20.78 19.08
CA ARG A 205 -5.26 -20.31 18.49
C ARG A 205 -6.49 -21.04 19.02
N TRP A 206 -6.38 -22.34 19.33
CA TRP A 206 -7.50 -23.09 19.93
C TRP A 206 -7.74 -22.69 21.39
N GLN A 207 -6.69 -22.49 22.21
CA GLN A 207 -6.86 -21.97 23.58
C GLN A 207 -7.39 -20.53 23.60
N GLU A 208 -6.90 -19.69 22.68
CA GLU A 208 -7.35 -18.32 22.48
C GLU A 208 -8.83 -18.27 22.13
N LEU A 209 -9.29 -19.07 21.15
CA LEU A 209 -10.71 -19.22 20.80
C LEU A 209 -11.55 -19.56 22.03
N PHE A 210 -11.10 -20.51 22.85
CA PHE A 210 -11.81 -20.92 24.06
C PHE A 210 -11.84 -19.84 25.16
N GLY A 211 -10.85 -18.95 25.20
CA GLY A 211 -10.71 -17.87 26.17
C GLY A 211 -11.36 -16.53 25.78
N LEU A 212 -11.85 -16.38 24.55
CA LEU A 212 -12.57 -15.18 24.10
C LEU A 212 -14.00 -15.13 24.67
N ASP A 213 -14.40 -13.95 25.17
CA ASP A 213 -15.74 -13.67 25.70
C ASP A 213 -16.29 -12.35 25.11
N PRO A 214 -17.39 -12.39 24.31
CA PRO A 214 -18.03 -13.59 23.77
C PRO A 214 -17.11 -14.38 22.82
N MET A 215 -17.31 -15.69 22.80
CA MET A 215 -16.60 -16.60 21.89
C MET A 215 -17.12 -16.43 20.45
N PRO A 216 -16.24 -16.32 19.43
CA PRO A 216 -16.63 -16.13 18.03
C PRO A 216 -17.66 -17.16 17.53
N GLU A 217 -18.62 -16.71 16.72
CA GLU A 217 -19.67 -17.55 16.13
C GLU A 217 -19.14 -18.48 15.03
N PHE A 218 -18.09 -18.08 14.32
CA PHE A 218 -17.49 -18.90 13.28
C PHE A 218 -15.98 -19.01 13.43
N VAL A 219 -15.44 -20.13 12.94
CA VAL A 219 -14.00 -20.36 12.77
C VAL A 219 -13.74 -20.75 11.33
N GLU A 220 -12.72 -20.17 10.70
CA GLU A 220 -12.19 -20.66 9.43
C GLU A 220 -10.75 -21.13 9.61
N ILE A 221 -10.52 -22.41 9.30
CA ILE A 221 -9.19 -23.01 9.30
C ILE A 221 -8.50 -22.65 7.99
N ILE A 222 -7.41 -21.89 8.07
CA ILE A 222 -6.56 -21.51 6.95
C ILE A 222 -5.35 -22.46 6.93
N SER A 223 -5.31 -23.50 6.08
CA SER A 223 -6.26 -23.86 5.01
C SER A 223 -6.40 -25.38 4.86
N TRP A 224 -7.28 -25.82 3.97
CA TRP A 224 -7.39 -27.23 3.58
C TRP A 224 -6.28 -27.66 2.62
N ASN A 225 -6.00 -26.90 1.55
CA ASN A 225 -5.12 -27.34 0.45
C ASN A 225 -4.25 -26.21 -0.15
N ASP A 226 -3.92 -25.17 0.60
CA ASP A 226 -2.89 -24.21 0.14
C ASP A 226 -1.49 -24.78 0.39
N TYR A 227 -1.01 -25.54 -0.58
CA TYR A 227 0.32 -26.14 -0.58
C TYR A 227 1.44 -25.09 -0.74
N GLY A 228 1.17 -23.95 -1.40
CA GLY A 228 2.17 -22.93 -1.68
C GLY A 228 2.60 -22.14 -0.44
N GLU A 229 1.72 -22.05 0.55
CA GLU A 229 1.93 -21.31 1.81
C GLU A 229 2.09 -22.23 3.04
N SER A 230 2.19 -23.55 2.81
CA SER A 230 2.55 -24.56 3.82
C SER A 230 1.64 -24.60 5.05
N HIS A 231 0.36 -24.21 4.91
CA HIS A 231 -0.62 -24.18 6.01
C HIS A 231 -1.84 -25.06 5.74
N TYR A 232 -1.77 -25.93 4.74
CA TYR A 232 -2.76 -26.95 4.45
C TYR A 232 -2.89 -27.98 5.59
N ILE A 233 -4.12 -28.41 5.90
CA ILE A 233 -4.40 -29.56 6.78
C ILE A 233 -4.99 -30.77 6.02
N GLY A 234 -5.26 -30.64 4.73
CA GLY A 234 -5.75 -31.69 3.83
C GLY A 234 -4.61 -32.59 3.32
N PRO A 235 -4.95 -33.69 2.62
CA PRO A 235 -3.94 -34.60 2.06
C PRO A 235 -3.13 -33.92 0.95
N ILE A 236 -1.84 -34.27 0.82
CA ILE A 236 -1.04 -33.86 -0.34
C ILE A 236 -1.56 -34.58 -1.59
N ARG A 237 -1.79 -33.81 -2.64
CA ARG A 237 -2.21 -34.27 -3.96
C ARG A 237 -1.11 -33.92 -4.97
N GLU A 238 -0.30 -34.87 -5.39
CA GLU A 238 0.84 -34.61 -6.30
C GLU A 238 0.40 -33.99 -7.65
N ASN A 239 -0.85 -34.24 -8.09
CA ASN A 239 -1.48 -33.61 -9.25
C ASN A 239 -1.97 -32.16 -9.03
N ALA A 240 -1.84 -31.63 -7.81
CA ALA A 240 -2.33 -30.31 -7.37
C ALA A 240 -1.21 -29.31 -7.01
N LEU A 241 0.06 -29.70 -7.15
CA LEU A 241 1.21 -28.90 -6.71
C LEU A 241 1.68 -27.84 -7.73
N ALA A 242 0.85 -27.54 -8.75
CA ALA A 242 1.18 -26.59 -9.82
C ALA A 242 1.49 -25.17 -9.30
N ALA A 243 0.99 -24.79 -8.13
CA ALA A 243 1.34 -23.53 -7.47
C ALA A 243 2.85 -23.37 -7.21
N LEU A 244 3.59 -24.46 -7.01
CA LEU A 244 5.05 -24.43 -6.85
C LEU A 244 5.74 -24.06 -8.18
N ASP A 245 5.32 -24.66 -9.30
CA ASP A 245 5.88 -24.38 -10.62
C ASP A 245 5.54 -22.95 -11.08
N ILE A 246 4.28 -22.53 -10.94
CA ILE A 246 3.80 -21.19 -11.35
C ILE A 246 4.44 -20.12 -10.46
N GLY A 247 4.50 -20.36 -9.15
CA GLY A 247 5.20 -19.54 -8.18
C GLY A 247 6.73 -19.61 -8.26
N LYS A 248 7.31 -20.42 -9.18
CA LYS A 248 8.75 -20.56 -9.42
C LYS A 248 9.53 -20.95 -8.16
N ALA A 249 8.99 -21.88 -7.38
CA ALA A 249 9.63 -22.41 -6.18
C ALA A 249 11.05 -22.90 -6.52
N PRO A 250 12.09 -22.54 -5.74
CA PRO A 250 13.47 -22.92 -6.04
C PRO A 250 13.75 -24.42 -5.82
N TYR A 251 12.88 -25.11 -5.08
CA TYR A 251 12.86 -26.55 -4.82
C TYR A 251 11.45 -26.94 -4.34
N ASN A 252 11.13 -28.23 -4.29
CA ASN A 252 9.81 -28.71 -3.83
C ASN A 252 9.83 -28.95 -2.32
N TYR A 253 9.29 -27.99 -1.55
CA TYR A 253 9.17 -28.08 -0.09
C TYR A 253 7.92 -28.83 0.41
N VAL A 254 7.05 -29.32 -0.48
CA VAL A 254 5.73 -29.91 -0.14
C VAL A 254 5.74 -31.43 -0.23
N SER A 255 6.18 -32.02 -1.34
CA SER A 255 6.10 -33.47 -1.53
C SER A 255 6.90 -34.22 -0.46
N GLY A 256 6.23 -35.09 0.31
CA GLY A 256 6.82 -35.82 1.44
C GLY A 256 6.65 -35.15 2.81
N TYR A 257 5.98 -34.00 2.90
CA TYR A 257 5.73 -33.23 4.13
C TYR A 257 4.24 -33.22 4.51
N PRO A 258 3.63 -34.37 4.87
CA PRO A 258 2.21 -34.46 5.15
C PRO A 258 1.83 -33.65 6.40
N HIS A 259 0.66 -33.02 6.33
CA HIS A 259 0.06 -32.22 7.41
C HIS A 259 -1.20 -32.87 8.01
N ASP A 260 -1.58 -34.04 7.50
CA ASP A 260 -2.83 -34.75 7.81
C ASP A 260 -3.09 -34.93 9.31
N ALA A 261 -2.05 -35.15 10.11
CA ALA A 261 -2.14 -35.42 11.54
C ALA A 261 -2.61 -34.22 12.39
N TRP A 262 -2.57 -32.98 11.87
CA TRP A 262 -3.23 -31.85 12.54
C TRP A 262 -4.75 -32.01 12.58
N ARG A 263 -5.35 -32.79 11.66
CA ARG A 263 -6.79 -33.10 11.69
C ARG A 263 -7.20 -34.05 12.81
N ASP A 264 -6.29 -34.89 13.30
CA ASP A 264 -6.65 -35.93 14.27
C ASP A 264 -7.19 -35.39 15.61
N MET A 265 -6.83 -34.14 15.93
CA MET A 265 -7.24 -33.43 17.15
C MET A 265 -8.56 -32.66 16.96
N LEU A 266 -8.94 -32.36 15.70
CA LEU A 266 -10.05 -31.48 15.37
C LEU A 266 -11.42 -31.96 15.88
N PRO A 267 -11.80 -33.26 15.83
CA PRO A 267 -13.10 -33.69 16.34
C PRO A 267 -13.35 -33.25 17.79
N PHE A 268 -12.36 -33.45 18.66
CA PHE A 268 -12.43 -33.04 20.06
C PHE A 268 -12.48 -31.51 20.22
N LEU A 269 -11.61 -30.79 19.50
CA LEU A 269 -11.51 -29.32 19.60
C LEU A 269 -12.78 -28.62 19.07
N ILE A 270 -13.35 -29.13 17.98
CA ILE A 270 -14.55 -28.62 17.33
C ILE A 270 -15.81 -28.97 18.14
N ASP A 271 -15.90 -30.18 18.71
CA ASP A 271 -17.02 -30.53 19.60
C ASP A 271 -17.00 -29.70 20.89
N LEU A 272 -15.81 -29.49 21.46
CA LEU A 272 -15.60 -28.63 22.64
C LEU A 272 -16.00 -27.17 22.33
N TYR A 273 -15.57 -26.66 21.18
CA TYR A 273 -15.98 -25.34 20.68
C TYR A 273 -17.50 -25.22 20.53
N LYS A 274 -18.13 -26.13 19.77
CA LYS A 274 -19.54 -26.02 19.34
C LYS A 274 -20.54 -26.34 20.44
N THR A 275 -20.24 -27.33 21.29
CA THR A 275 -21.18 -27.85 22.29
C THR A 275 -20.83 -27.47 23.74
N GLY A 276 -19.57 -27.09 23.99
CA GLY A 276 -19.05 -26.82 25.33
C GLY A 276 -18.52 -28.05 26.06
N SER A 277 -18.57 -29.25 25.46
CA SER A 277 -17.90 -30.45 25.98
C SER A 277 -17.44 -31.35 24.82
N ALA A 278 -16.51 -32.25 25.10
CA ALA A 278 -16.00 -33.20 24.10
C ALA A 278 -15.62 -34.52 24.75
N SER A 279 -15.59 -35.58 23.94
CA SER A 279 -15.14 -36.91 24.32
C SER A 279 -14.11 -37.47 23.35
N MET A 280 -13.27 -38.36 23.84
CA MET A 280 -12.20 -39.03 23.10
C MET A 280 -12.16 -40.52 23.47
N ASP A 281 -11.93 -41.40 22.49
CA ASP A 281 -11.94 -42.87 22.70
C ASP A 281 -10.55 -43.49 22.93
N ASN A 282 -9.49 -42.75 22.58
CA ASN A 282 -8.10 -43.20 22.58
C ASN A 282 -7.18 -42.00 22.89
N ASP A 283 -6.10 -42.24 23.63
CA ASP A 283 -5.02 -41.25 23.79
C ASP A 283 -4.34 -40.98 22.45
N ILE A 284 -3.93 -39.73 22.21
CA ILE A 284 -3.27 -39.32 20.97
C ILE A 284 -2.26 -38.21 21.23
N ALA A 285 -1.13 -38.26 20.53
CA ALA A 285 -0.20 -37.14 20.42
C ALA A 285 0.08 -36.83 18.95
N THR A 286 -0.21 -35.60 18.54
CA THR A 286 0.16 -35.01 17.25
C THR A 286 1.41 -34.16 17.45
N PHE A 287 2.36 -34.23 16.52
CA PHE A 287 3.65 -33.55 16.64
C PHE A 287 4.17 -33.05 15.30
N TRP A 288 4.95 -31.96 15.33
CA TRP A 288 5.50 -31.31 14.13
C TRP A 288 6.87 -30.67 14.36
N TYR A 289 7.67 -30.60 13.30
CA TYR A 289 9.03 -30.03 13.29
C TYR A 289 9.47 -29.68 11.86
N SER A 290 10.44 -28.77 11.71
CA SER A 290 11.10 -28.52 10.43
C SER A 290 12.15 -29.61 10.14
N PRO A 291 12.28 -30.10 8.89
CA PRO A 291 13.26 -31.14 8.53
C PRO A 291 14.72 -30.70 8.63
N ASN A 292 14.99 -29.39 8.70
CA ASN A 292 16.32 -28.82 8.73
C ASN A 292 16.51 -27.95 9.98
N PRO A 293 17.74 -27.88 10.55
CA PRO A 293 18.12 -26.87 11.52
C PRO A 293 18.11 -25.47 10.90
N LEU A 294 17.75 -24.45 11.69
CA LEU A 294 17.54 -23.08 11.24
C LEU A 294 18.80 -22.41 10.65
N ASP A 295 19.99 -22.77 11.12
CA ASP A 295 21.27 -22.11 10.82
C ASP A 295 22.18 -22.88 9.85
N TYR A 296 21.77 -24.09 9.41
CA TYR A 296 22.65 -24.99 8.64
C TYR A 296 22.56 -24.80 7.13
N CYS A 297 21.32 -24.74 6.60
CA CYS A 297 21.05 -24.59 5.17
C CYS A 297 20.82 -23.12 4.80
N SER A 298 20.96 -22.76 3.52
CA SER A 298 20.67 -21.38 3.07
C SER A 298 19.18 -21.08 3.26
N ALA A 299 18.85 -20.01 3.98
CA ALA A 299 17.46 -19.54 4.07
C ALA A 299 16.88 -19.10 2.70
N GLY A 300 17.71 -18.94 1.66
CA GLY A 300 17.23 -18.61 0.31
C GLY A 300 16.53 -17.26 0.21
N GLY A 301 16.86 -16.32 1.09
CA GLY A 301 16.16 -15.04 1.23
C GLY A 301 14.85 -15.10 2.02
N THR A 302 14.44 -16.27 2.53
CA THR A 302 13.26 -16.40 3.39
C THR A 302 13.45 -15.59 4.67
N THR A 303 12.56 -14.64 4.93
CA THR A 303 12.52 -13.87 6.19
C THR A 303 11.51 -14.47 7.18
N LEU A 304 11.75 -14.28 8.47
CA LEU A 304 10.68 -14.37 9.47
C LEU A 304 9.91 -13.05 9.45
N ASN A 305 8.59 -13.13 9.24
CA ASN A 305 7.71 -12.01 8.91
C ASN A 305 8.09 -11.32 7.58
N THR A 306 7.23 -10.42 7.07
CA THR A 306 7.46 -9.73 5.78
C THR A 306 7.02 -8.26 5.80
N ALA A 307 7.82 -7.40 5.18
CA ALA A 307 7.50 -5.99 4.95
C ALA A 307 6.27 -5.79 4.05
N SER A 308 5.94 -6.78 3.20
CA SER A 308 4.71 -6.79 2.39
C SER A 308 3.43 -6.82 3.23
N GLN A 309 3.51 -7.28 4.49
CA GLN A 309 2.43 -7.28 5.49
C GLN A 309 2.64 -6.17 6.54
N LEU A 310 3.47 -5.16 6.25
CA LEU A 310 3.85 -4.06 7.15
C LEU A 310 4.57 -4.51 8.43
N GLN A 311 5.25 -5.67 8.40
CA GLN A 311 5.96 -6.24 9.55
C GLN A 311 7.48 -6.02 9.44
N ILE A 312 8.16 -5.99 10.59
CA ILE A 312 9.62 -6.00 10.63
C ILE A 312 10.12 -7.40 10.26
N GLU A 313 11.04 -7.47 9.31
CA GLU A 313 11.65 -8.71 8.86
C GLU A 313 12.84 -9.11 9.74
N PHE A 314 12.97 -10.40 10.03
CA PHE A 314 14.08 -10.96 10.79
C PHE A 314 14.72 -12.14 10.07
N ASP A 315 15.97 -12.44 10.39
CA ASP A 315 16.58 -13.72 10.02
C ASP A 315 15.96 -14.85 10.87
N PRO A 316 15.39 -15.92 10.29
CA PRO A 316 14.70 -16.98 11.04
C PRO A 316 15.55 -17.59 12.15
N LYS A 317 16.87 -17.73 11.95
CA LYS A 317 17.77 -18.36 12.93
C LYS A 317 18.03 -17.50 14.18
N ASP A 318 17.80 -16.19 14.10
CA ASP A 318 18.03 -15.23 15.19
C ASP A 318 16.80 -15.08 16.11
N LYS A 319 15.70 -15.76 15.77
CA LYS A 319 14.36 -15.53 16.36
C LYS A 319 13.53 -16.78 16.62
N LEU A 320 13.73 -17.86 15.88
CA LEU A 320 13.03 -19.13 16.09
C LEU A 320 13.93 -20.14 16.83
N GLU A 321 13.31 -21.14 17.44
CA GLU A 321 14.00 -22.30 18.00
C GLU A 321 13.66 -23.56 17.22
N ALA A 322 14.67 -24.38 16.91
CA ALA A 322 14.46 -25.70 16.33
C ALA A 322 13.94 -26.68 17.41
N ARG A 323 12.63 -26.92 17.42
CA ARG A 323 11.93 -27.78 18.39
C ARG A 323 10.99 -28.76 17.69
N ILE A 324 10.78 -29.90 18.35
CA ILE A 324 9.70 -30.84 18.03
C ILE A 324 8.55 -30.52 18.97
N TRP A 325 7.49 -29.97 18.41
CA TRP A 325 6.29 -29.55 19.13
C TRP A 325 5.34 -30.72 19.26
N VAL A 326 4.66 -30.84 20.40
CA VAL A 326 3.76 -31.95 20.71
C VAL A 326 2.48 -31.41 21.34
N MET A 327 1.34 -31.70 20.70
CA MET A 327 0.01 -31.47 21.23
C MET A 327 -0.66 -32.83 21.43
N ALA A 328 -1.11 -33.12 22.64
CA ALA A 328 -1.71 -34.41 22.98
C ALA A 328 -3.09 -34.28 23.61
N LEU A 329 -3.95 -35.25 23.36
CA LEU A 329 -5.15 -35.51 24.13
C LEU A 329 -4.91 -36.78 24.92
N PHE A 330 -5.05 -36.71 26.24
CA PHE A 330 -5.02 -37.88 27.11
C PHE A 330 -6.34 -38.03 27.84
N SER A 331 -6.73 -39.28 28.05
CA SER A 331 -7.93 -39.73 28.74
C SER A 331 -7.82 -39.68 30.27
N ASP A 332 -6.59 -39.68 30.79
CA ASP A 332 -6.21 -39.44 32.19
C ASP A 332 -4.71 -39.05 32.28
N GLY A 333 -4.23 -38.73 33.47
CA GLY A 333 -2.82 -38.37 33.73
C GLY A 333 -1.77 -39.49 33.62
N ASN A 334 -2.15 -40.73 33.25
CA ASN A 334 -1.23 -41.88 33.17
C ASN A 334 -0.69 -42.12 31.75
N ALA A 335 -0.61 -41.08 30.93
CA ALA A 335 -0.02 -41.13 29.59
C ALA A 335 1.22 -40.23 29.49
N ALA A 336 2.19 -40.65 28.66
CA ALA A 336 3.43 -39.94 28.45
C ALA A 336 3.93 -40.10 27.01
N VAL A 337 4.46 -39.01 26.43
CA VAL A 337 5.10 -39.02 25.11
C VAL A 337 6.61 -38.93 25.30
N TYR A 338 7.33 -39.77 24.58
CA TYR A 338 8.78 -39.68 24.47
C TYR A 338 9.17 -39.38 23.02
N VAL A 339 10.04 -38.40 22.85
CA VAL A 339 10.63 -38.03 21.55
C VAL A 339 12.13 -38.27 21.64
N ASN A 340 12.66 -39.10 20.74
CA ASN A 340 14.07 -39.53 20.74
C ASN A 340 14.53 -40.13 22.09
N GLY A 341 13.62 -40.76 22.83
CA GLY A 341 13.87 -41.31 24.17
C GLY A 341 13.86 -40.29 25.32
N HIS A 342 13.58 -39.02 25.04
CA HIS A 342 13.37 -37.97 26.04
C HIS A 342 11.88 -37.76 26.28
N ALA A 343 11.43 -37.73 27.55
CA ALA A 343 10.05 -37.38 27.86
C ALA A 343 9.76 -35.93 27.45
N VAL A 344 8.57 -35.67 26.92
CA VAL A 344 8.11 -34.30 26.61
C VAL A 344 7.90 -33.53 27.92
N GLU A 345 8.47 -32.32 28.00
CA GLU A 345 8.13 -31.36 29.05
C GLU A 345 6.88 -30.59 28.63
N TRP A 346 5.88 -30.52 29.50
CA TRP A 346 4.57 -29.93 29.20
C TRP A 346 4.51 -28.45 29.62
N ASP A 347 4.42 -27.56 28.63
CA ASP A 347 4.22 -26.11 28.78
C ASP A 347 2.78 -25.76 29.19
N SER A 348 1.83 -26.64 28.85
CA SER A 348 0.42 -26.61 29.26
C SER A 348 -0.09 -28.04 29.50
N MET A 349 -0.85 -28.21 30.58
CA MET A 349 -1.50 -29.47 30.93
C MET A 349 -2.84 -29.19 31.64
N PRO A 350 -3.85 -30.06 31.55
CA PRO A 350 -5.10 -29.91 32.31
C PRO A 350 -4.79 -29.80 33.81
N GLN A 351 -5.57 -28.99 34.54
CA GLN A 351 -5.38 -28.88 35.98
C GLN A 351 -5.78 -30.18 36.68
N THR A 352 -5.15 -30.45 37.83
CA THR A 352 -5.53 -31.55 38.70
C THR A 352 -6.93 -31.35 39.30
N ASP A 353 -7.55 -32.49 39.53
CA ASP A 353 -8.94 -32.74 39.89
C ASP A 353 -9.66 -31.79 40.89
N VAL A 354 -10.92 -31.47 40.57
CA VAL A 354 -11.90 -30.71 41.39
C VAL A 354 -12.45 -31.52 42.57
N LYS A 355 -12.41 -32.86 42.50
CA LYS A 355 -12.88 -33.81 43.53
C LYS A 355 -11.87 -33.95 44.69
N GLY A 356 -10.64 -33.43 44.54
CA GLY A 356 -9.56 -33.44 45.52
C GLY A 356 -8.74 -34.74 45.62
N ASP A 357 -8.76 -35.61 44.61
CA ASP A 357 -8.00 -36.88 44.61
C ASP A 357 -6.53 -36.73 44.19
N GLY A 358 -6.23 -35.75 43.33
CA GLY A 358 -4.87 -35.42 42.86
C GLY A 358 -4.52 -35.99 41.48
N ASP A 359 -5.45 -36.68 40.83
CA ASP A 359 -5.28 -37.14 39.45
C ASP A 359 -5.50 -35.98 38.45
N ILE A 360 -5.00 -36.16 37.22
CA ILE A 360 -5.23 -35.21 36.11
C ILE A 360 -6.34 -35.80 35.22
N ASP A 361 -7.42 -35.04 35.05
CA ASP A 361 -8.57 -35.42 34.21
C ASP A 361 -8.22 -35.37 32.70
N ALA A 362 -9.09 -35.93 31.86
CA ALA A 362 -8.93 -35.89 30.41
C ALA A 362 -8.86 -34.46 29.85
N GLY A 363 -7.97 -34.22 28.90
CA GLY A 363 -7.84 -32.90 28.27
C GLY A 363 -6.64 -32.71 27.36
N ILE A 364 -6.38 -31.45 27.01
CA ILE A 364 -5.35 -31.00 26.07
C ILE A 364 -4.04 -30.74 26.80
N TRP A 365 -2.97 -31.35 26.30
CA TRP A 365 -1.60 -31.17 26.73
C TRP A 365 -0.80 -30.55 25.59
N PHE A 366 0.13 -29.65 25.90
CA PHE A 366 1.02 -29.05 24.92
C PHE A 366 2.42 -28.85 25.50
N GLY A 367 3.44 -29.15 24.71
CA GLY A 367 4.83 -29.15 25.13
C GLY A 367 5.76 -29.34 23.95
N SER A 368 7.06 -29.42 24.23
CA SER A 368 8.07 -29.53 23.17
C SER A 368 9.39 -30.10 23.66
N VAL A 369 10.17 -30.66 22.74
CA VAL A 369 11.58 -31.03 22.97
C VAL A 369 12.50 -30.33 21.96
N ALA A 370 13.80 -30.28 22.25
CA ALA A 370 14.80 -29.81 21.28
C ALA A 370 14.82 -30.70 20.03
N ALA A 371 15.10 -30.11 18.86
CA ALA A 371 15.17 -30.80 17.56
C ALA A 371 16.62 -30.94 17.04
N PRO A 372 17.47 -31.80 17.63
CA PRO A 372 18.83 -32.02 17.13
C PRO A 372 18.80 -32.79 15.80
N PRO A 373 19.82 -32.62 14.93
CA PRO A 373 19.97 -33.43 13.73
C PRO A 373 20.04 -34.93 14.03
N GLY A 374 19.28 -35.73 13.29
CA GLY A 374 19.16 -37.18 13.44
C GLY A 374 17.75 -37.70 13.24
N MET A 375 17.59 -39.01 13.40
CA MET A 375 16.30 -39.70 13.31
C MET A 375 15.33 -39.19 14.39
N VAL A 376 14.10 -38.87 13.98
CA VAL A 376 13.01 -38.56 14.92
C VAL A 376 12.16 -39.81 15.15
N THR A 377 12.01 -40.18 16.42
CA THR A 377 11.17 -41.29 16.88
C THR A 377 10.24 -40.82 17.98
N VAL A 378 8.96 -41.15 17.88
CA VAL A 378 7.94 -40.78 18.88
C VAL A 378 7.27 -42.03 19.43
N ASP A 379 7.28 -42.16 20.76
CA ASP A 379 6.64 -43.22 21.53
C ASP A 379 5.48 -42.63 22.34
N LEU A 380 4.32 -43.30 22.32
CA LEU A 380 3.20 -43.04 23.23
C LEU A 380 3.08 -44.17 24.25
N PHE A 381 3.31 -43.84 25.52
CA PHE A 381 3.05 -44.72 26.65
C PHE A 381 1.69 -44.37 27.27
N VAL A 382 0.91 -45.41 27.55
CA VAL A 382 -0.35 -45.32 28.30
C VAL A 382 -0.32 -46.38 29.39
N ARG A 383 -0.50 -45.98 30.65
CA ARG A 383 -0.52 -46.86 31.83
C ARG A 383 0.69 -47.81 31.85
N ASP A 384 1.87 -47.20 31.85
CA ASP A 384 3.21 -47.82 31.83
C ASP A 384 3.51 -48.77 30.63
N SER A 385 2.64 -48.80 29.62
CA SER A 385 2.80 -49.66 28.44
C SER A 385 3.05 -48.81 27.19
N SER A 386 4.11 -49.09 26.42
CA SER A 386 4.26 -48.53 25.07
C SER A 386 3.12 -49.06 24.19
N THR A 387 2.34 -48.15 23.62
CA THR A 387 1.15 -48.48 22.82
C THR A 387 1.37 -48.25 21.33
N SER A 388 2.15 -47.24 20.99
CA SER A 388 2.46 -46.85 19.62
C SER A 388 3.87 -46.26 19.56
N PHE A 389 4.59 -46.62 18.50
CA PHE A 389 5.94 -46.16 18.19
C PHE A 389 6.00 -45.82 16.71
N LEU A 390 6.40 -44.59 16.39
CA LEU A 390 6.54 -44.11 15.03
C LEU A 390 7.97 -43.64 14.76
N LYS A 391 8.54 -44.13 13.65
CA LYS A 391 9.74 -43.57 13.04
C LYS A 391 9.33 -42.65 11.92
N THR A 392 9.94 -41.46 11.88
CA THR A 392 9.58 -40.38 10.97
C THR A 392 10.78 -40.00 10.10
N ILE A 393 10.74 -38.86 9.41
CA ILE A 393 11.92 -38.39 8.66
C ILE A 393 13.00 -37.88 9.60
N ASP A 394 14.27 -38.04 9.23
CA ASP A 394 15.40 -37.49 9.97
C ASP A 394 15.39 -35.94 9.88
N ILE A 395 15.68 -35.26 10.99
CA ILE A 395 16.13 -33.86 10.96
C ILE A 395 17.52 -33.87 10.34
N THR A 396 17.65 -33.34 9.13
CA THR A 396 18.82 -33.51 8.28
C THR A 396 19.56 -32.20 8.05
N THR A 397 20.87 -32.31 7.92
CA THR A 397 21.76 -31.23 7.46
C THR A 397 21.94 -31.23 5.94
N SER A 398 21.25 -32.13 5.23
CA SER A 398 21.16 -32.14 3.77
C SER A 398 20.10 -31.15 3.30
N CYS A 399 20.49 -30.24 2.41
CA CYS A 399 19.65 -29.14 1.92
C CYS A 399 19.20 -29.44 0.48
N ASP A 400 17.91 -29.66 0.23
CA ASP A 400 17.43 -29.81 -1.16
C ASP A 400 17.51 -28.47 -1.90
N GLY A 401 17.98 -28.49 -3.15
CA GLY A 401 18.38 -27.28 -3.89
C GLY A 401 19.47 -26.42 -3.22
N GLY A 402 20.03 -26.82 -2.07
CA GLY A 402 20.88 -25.98 -1.22
C GLY A 402 20.12 -25.12 -0.19
N PHE A 403 18.81 -25.26 -0.08
CA PHE A 403 17.93 -24.43 0.74
C PHE A 403 17.48 -25.10 2.04
N ASN A 404 17.08 -24.26 3.00
CA ASN A 404 16.49 -24.67 4.27
C ASN A 404 14.98 -24.85 4.07
N ASN A 405 14.45 -26.06 4.29
CA ASN A 405 13.02 -26.29 4.23
C ASN A 405 12.36 -25.98 5.58
N PHE A 406 11.57 -24.90 5.60
CA PHE A 406 10.77 -24.47 6.74
C PHE A 406 9.33 -24.99 6.72
N ASN A 407 8.94 -25.80 5.73
CA ASN A 407 7.68 -26.54 5.78
C ASN A 407 7.78 -27.61 6.87
N ALA A 408 6.70 -27.81 7.63
CA ALA A 408 6.69 -28.77 8.72
C ALA A 408 6.54 -30.20 8.20
N TRP A 409 7.10 -31.17 8.92
CA TRP A 409 6.64 -32.54 8.84
C TRP A 409 5.73 -32.81 10.04
N VAL A 410 4.52 -33.34 9.80
CA VAL A 410 3.51 -33.55 10.86
C VAL A 410 3.13 -35.03 10.93
N GLY A 411 3.08 -35.57 12.14
CA GLY A 411 2.65 -36.95 12.40
C GLY A 411 1.86 -37.08 13.69
N SER A 412 1.28 -38.25 13.90
CA SER A 412 0.57 -38.59 15.12
C SER A 412 0.86 -40.02 15.56
N VAL A 413 0.74 -40.25 16.86
CA VAL A 413 0.72 -41.58 17.50
C VAL A 413 -0.55 -41.69 18.34
N ARG A 414 -1.24 -42.83 18.25
CA ARG A 414 -2.52 -43.08 18.92
C ARG A 414 -2.45 -44.38 19.72
N GLY A 415 -3.01 -44.34 20.94
CA GLY A 415 -3.16 -45.49 21.82
C GLY A 415 -4.27 -46.44 21.38
N GLY A 416 -4.54 -47.46 22.20
CA GLY A 416 -5.69 -48.34 21.99
C GLY A 416 -7.01 -47.68 22.37
N TRP A 417 -8.11 -48.37 22.06
CA TRP A 417 -9.44 -48.00 22.55
C TRP A 417 -9.49 -48.22 24.07
N TYR A 418 -9.73 -47.16 24.85
CA TYR A 418 -9.93 -47.25 26.30
C TYR A 418 -11.36 -46.95 26.75
N GLY A 419 -12.22 -46.50 25.82
CA GLY A 419 -13.59 -46.07 26.07
C GLY A 419 -13.70 -44.54 26.02
N PRO A 420 -14.92 -44.00 25.92
CA PRO A 420 -15.11 -42.56 25.85
C PRO A 420 -14.75 -41.91 27.18
N SER A 421 -13.67 -41.13 27.19
CA SER A 421 -13.33 -40.19 28.25
C SER A 421 -13.72 -38.77 27.81
N SER A 422 -14.29 -37.98 28.72
CA SER A 422 -14.65 -36.57 28.47
C SER A 422 -13.89 -35.65 29.43
N THR A 423 -13.78 -34.38 29.07
CA THR A 423 -13.33 -33.34 30.02
C THR A 423 -14.21 -33.37 31.27
N SER A 424 -13.61 -33.18 32.45
CA SER A 424 -14.34 -33.24 33.73
C SER A 424 -15.21 -32.03 34.02
N VAL A 425 -14.96 -30.91 33.33
CA VAL A 425 -15.67 -29.63 33.48
C VAL A 425 -16.05 -29.10 32.09
N ASP A 426 -17.34 -28.79 31.90
CA ASP A 426 -17.83 -28.14 30.68
C ASP A 426 -17.14 -26.79 30.47
N LEU A 427 -16.84 -26.43 29.21
CA LEU A 427 -16.15 -25.20 28.85
C LEU A 427 -16.81 -23.92 29.41
N LYS A 428 -18.14 -23.91 29.53
CA LYS A 428 -18.92 -22.80 30.12
C LYS A 428 -18.64 -22.55 31.61
N ASP A 429 -18.16 -23.58 32.32
CA ASP A 429 -17.84 -23.57 33.75
C ASP A 429 -16.32 -23.45 33.98
N GLN A 430 -15.54 -23.46 32.90
CA GLN A 430 -14.12 -23.12 32.90
C GLN A 430 -13.92 -21.60 32.80
N VAL A 431 -12.73 -21.16 33.18
CA VAL A 431 -12.22 -19.80 32.98
C VAL A 431 -10.83 -19.88 32.38
N CYS A 432 -10.31 -18.75 31.91
CA CYS A 432 -8.87 -18.66 31.70
C CYS A 432 -8.13 -18.91 33.02
N VAL A 433 -7.04 -19.68 33.00
CA VAL A 433 -6.21 -20.01 34.18
C VAL A 433 -4.71 -19.73 33.96
N LYS A 434 -4.29 -19.52 32.71
CA LYS A 434 -2.95 -19.06 32.33
C LYS A 434 -3.13 -17.99 31.26
N GLY A 435 -2.50 -16.83 31.41
CA GLY A 435 -2.66 -15.74 30.47
C GLY A 435 -1.49 -14.77 30.50
N LYS A 436 -1.32 -14.08 29.38
CA LYS A 436 -0.26 -13.09 29.11
C LYS A 436 -0.87 -11.73 28.76
N GLY A 437 -0.06 -10.69 28.78
CA GLY A 437 -0.43 -9.34 28.36
C GLY A 437 0.74 -8.62 27.71
N ALA A 438 0.46 -7.61 26.89
CA ALA A 438 1.51 -6.85 26.21
C ALA A 438 2.34 -6.02 27.20
N TYR A 439 3.66 -6.01 27.04
CA TYR A 439 4.59 -5.20 27.82
C TYR A 439 4.39 -5.32 29.36
N ASP A 440 3.90 -4.27 30.01
CA ASP A 440 3.69 -4.18 31.45
C ASP A 440 2.28 -4.61 31.91
N PHE A 441 1.37 -4.95 30.99
CA PHE A 441 0.18 -5.74 31.33
C PHE A 441 0.56 -7.16 31.75
N ASN A 442 1.67 -7.72 31.25
CA ASN A 442 1.99 -9.14 31.42
C ASN A 442 1.93 -9.62 32.89
N PRO A 443 2.59 -8.97 33.87
CA PRO A 443 2.58 -9.44 35.26
C PRO A 443 1.18 -9.37 35.90
N LEU A 444 0.35 -8.41 35.46
CA LEU A 444 -1.04 -8.32 35.91
C LEU A 444 -1.88 -9.45 35.29
N CYS A 445 -1.81 -9.65 33.97
CA CYS A 445 -2.55 -10.70 33.28
C CYS A 445 -2.18 -12.09 33.82
N THR A 446 -0.90 -12.42 33.97
CA THR A 446 -0.46 -13.69 34.56
C THR A 446 -1.05 -13.92 35.95
N PHE A 447 -1.12 -12.88 36.79
CA PHE A 447 -1.77 -12.98 38.10
C PHE A 447 -3.29 -13.10 38.00
N THR A 448 -3.99 -12.17 37.33
CA THR A 448 -5.45 -12.09 37.37
C THR A 448 -6.12 -13.21 36.58
N CYS A 449 -5.54 -13.61 35.45
CA CYS A 449 -6.04 -14.73 34.65
C CYS A 449 -5.97 -16.03 35.46
N SER A 450 -4.95 -16.27 36.31
CA SER A 450 -4.90 -17.47 37.18
C SER A 450 -6.09 -17.63 38.15
N TYR A 451 -6.83 -16.55 38.41
CA TYR A 451 -8.04 -16.52 39.23
C TYR A 451 -9.33 -16.27 38.42
N GLY A 452 -9.29 -16.44 37.10
CA GLY A 452 -10.44 -16.27 36.20
C GLY A 452 -10.86 -14.81 35.96
N TYR A 453 -9.94 -13.84 36.09
CA TYR A 453 -10.18 -12.46 35.65
C TYR A 453 -9.20 -12.10 34.52
N CYS A 454 -9.61 -12.36 33.29
CA CYS A 454 -8.77 -12.23 32.09
C CYS A 454 -9.52 -11.40 31.02
N PRO A 455 -9.51 -10.05 31.09
CA PRO A 455 -10.24 -9.21 30.15
C PRO A 455 -9.57 -9.20 28.76
N VAL A 456 -10.30 -9.63 27.73
CA VAL A 456 -9.80 -9.82 26.34
C VAL A 456 -9.17 -8.58 25.71
N GLY A 457 -9.56 -7.36 26.14
CA GLY A 457 -8.97 -6.11 25.67
C GLY A 457 -7.60 -5.75 26.26
N ALA A 458 -7.06 -6.58 27.16
CA ALA A 458 -5.76 -6.34 27.81
C ALA A 458 -4.93 -7.62 28.04
N CYS A 459 -5.58 -8.80 28.06
CA CYS A 459 -4.93 -10.08 28.29
C CYS A 459 -5.35 -11.11 27.23
N THR A 460 -4.39 -11.92 26.79
CA THR A 460 -4.61 -13.12 25.99
C THR A 460 -4.63 -14.35 26.88
N CYS A 461 -5.61 -15.23 26.67
CA CYS A 461 -5.66 -16.51 27.37
C CYS A 461 -4.77 -17.55 26.68
N GLU A 462 -3.92 -18.21 27.47
CA GLU A 462 -3.03 -19.29 27.00
C GLU A 462 -3.51 -20.67 27.45
N GLN A 463 -4.43 -20.74 28.42
CA GLN A 463 -4.99 -22.00 28.91
C GLN A 463 -6.34 -21.78 29.60
N MET A 464 -7.33 -22.58 29.23
CA MET A 464 -8.61 -22.71 29.95
C MET A 464 -8.55 -23.81 31.03
N GLY A 465 -9.34 -23.65 32.10
CA GLY A 465 -9.41 -24.61 33.18
C GLY A 465 -10.26 -24.14 34.35
N VAL A 466 -10.05 -24.73 35.54
CA VAL A 466 -10.81 -24.38 36.75
C VAL A 466 -10.13 -23.21 37.48
N ALA A 467 -10.92 -22.22 37.90
CA ALA A 467 -10.39 -21.06 38.61
C ALA A 467 -9.68 -21.50 39.91
N LEU A 468 -8.45 -21.02 40.14
CA LEU A 468 -7.82 -21.19 41.46
C LEU A 468 -8.69 -20.56 42.56
N THR A 469 -8.68 -21.17 43.74
CA THR A 469 -9.37 -20.59 44.91
C THR A 469 -8.75 -19.23 45.24
N LYS A 470 -9.53 -18.17 45.04
CA LYS A 470 -9.11 -16.79 45.28
C LYS A 470 -8.63 -16.60 46.72
N PRO A 471 -7.52 -15.88 46.96
CA PRO A 471 -7.09 -15.50 48.31
C PRO A 471 -8.19 -14.71 49.04
N ASN A 472 -8.07 -14.61 50.36
CA ASN A 472 -8.96 -13.74 51.13
C ASN A 472 -8.84 -12.29 50.62
N ALA A 473 -9.96 -11.70 50.22
CA ALA A 473 -10.02 -10.32 49.77
C ALA A 473 -9.51 -9.38 50.88
N THR A 474 -8.49 -8.59 50.55
CA THR A 474 -7.88 -7.63 51.48
C THR A 474 -8.71 -6.36 51.67
N GLY A 475 -9.67 -6.09 50.77
CA GLY A 475 -10.42 -4.83 50.71
C GLY A 475 -9.63 -3.68 50.08
N THR A 476 -8.39 -3.92 49.64
CA THR A 476 -7.55 -2.91 48.99
C THR A 476 -8.09 -2.61 47.60
N THR A 477 -8.58 -1.39 47.38
CA THR A 477 -8.99 -0.94 46.04
C THR A 477 -7.76 -0.50 45.26
N GLY A 478 -7.45 -1.20 44.17
CA GLY A 478 -6.40 -0.81 43.24
C GLY A 478 -6.89 0.12 42.14
N TYR A 479 -6.01 1.02 41.71
CA TYR A 479 -6.19 1.98 40.62
C TYR A 479 -4.99 1.89 39.68
N PRO A 480 -5.10 2.36 38.42
CA PRO A 480 -3.93 2.54 37.56
C PRO A 480 -2.90 3.45 38.23
N ALA A 481 -1.61 3.11 38.14
CA ALA A 481 -0.53 3.99 38.60
C ALA A 481 -0.42 5.27 37.73
N GLU A 482 0.32 6.26 38.21
CA GLU A 482 0.53 7.51 37.47
C GLU A 482 1.15 7.24 36.08
N GLY A 483 0.50 7.75 35.02
CA GLY A 483 0.88 7.52 33.64
C GLY A 483 0.29 6.25 33.00
N LYS A 484 -0.53 5.46 33.71
CA LYS A 484 -1.30 4.33 33.16
C LYS A 484 -2.72 4.75 32.78
N ASP A 485 -3.27 4.08 31.77
CA ASP A 485 -4.59 4.39 31.23
C ASP A 485 -5.75 3.66 31.94
N ALA A 486 -6.97 3.80 31.41
CA ALA A 486 -8.17 3.20 32.00
C ALA A 486 -8.24 1.67 31.88
N ASN A 487 -7.51 1.02 30.97
CA ASN A 487 -7.54 -0.42 30.75
C ASN A 487 -6.97 -1.18 31.96
N TYR A 488 -5.99 -0.59 32.65
CA TYR A 488 -5.45 -1.10 33.91
C TYR A 488 -6.46 -1.09 35.07
N LYS A 489 -7.56 -0.33 34.99
CA LYS A 489 -8.47 -0.10 36.13
C LYS A 489 -9.08 -1.40 36.66
N GLY A 490 -9.55 -2.27 35.76
CA GLY A 490 -10.12 -3.57 36.13
C GLY A 490 -9.07 -4.50 36.74
N LEU A 491 -7.93 -4.63 36.05
CA LEU A 491 -6.81 -5.47 36.48
C LEU A 491 -6.25 -5.05 37.84
N CYS A 492 -5.96 -3.77 38.05
CA CYS A 492 -5.47 -3.25 39.32
C CYS A 492 -6.50 -3.39 40.44
N SER A 493 -7.78 -3.11 40.17
CA SER A 493 -8.84 -3.27 41.18
C SER A 493 -8.98 -4.72 41.63
N PHE A 494 -8.82 -5.69 40.72
CA PHE A 494 -8.83 -7.10 41.07
C PHE A 494 -7.54 -7.51 41.79
N ALA A 495 -6.38 -7.24 41.19
CA ALA A 495 -5.09 -7.71 41.66
C ALA A 495 -4.74 -7.18 43.06
N CYS A 496 -4.89 -5.86 43.29
CA CYS A 496 -4.60 -5.26 44.59
C CYS A 496 -5.54 -5.78 45.68
N ASN A 497 -6.82 -6.04 45.37
CA ASN A 497 -7.76 -6.62 46.33
C ASN A 497 -7.33 -8.03 46.77
N TYR A 498 -6.68 -8.80 45.91
CA TYR A 498 -6.12 -10.13 46.23
C TYR A 498 -4.63 -10.12 46.61
N GLY A 499 -4.08 -8.95 46.97
CA GLY A 499 -2.74 -8.81 47.56
C GLY A 499 -1.59 -8.66 46.57
N TYR A 500 -1.86 -8.58 45.26
CA TYR A 500 -0.85 -8.31 44.23
C TYR A 500 -1.02 -6.89 43.67
N CYS A 501 -0.27 -5.93 44.21
CA CYS A 501 -0.38 -4.52 43.82
C CYS A 501 0.99 -3.96 43.39
N PRO A 502 1.45 -4.29 42.16
CA PRO A 502 2.76 -3.86 41.65
C PRO A 502 2.79 -2.34 41.40
N SER A 503 3.63 -1.61 42.14
CA SER A 503 3.65 -0.13 42.14
C SER A 503 4.07 0.53 40.82
N GLY A 504 4.56 -0.24 39.84
CA GLY A 504 4.86 0.25 38.49
C GLY A 504 3.64 0.34 37.56
N THR A 505 2.54 -0.34 37.90
CA THR A 505 1.31 -0.38 37.09
C THR A 505 0.04 -0.10 37.89
N CYS A 506 0.04 -0.35 39.20
CA CYS A 506 -1.09 -0.10 40.09
C CYS A 506 -0.72 0.73 41.33
N ASP A 507 -1.67 1.53 41.81
CA ASP A 507 -1.61 2.24 43.10
C ASP A 507 -2.84 1.86 43.96
N THR A 508 -2.72 2.01 45.28
CA THR A 508 -3.82 1.87 46.26
C THR A 508 -4.53 3.20 46.54
N ILE A 509 -3.96 4.32 46.08
CA ILE A 509 -4.53 5.66 46.20
C ILE A 509 -5.15 6.05 44.85
N PRO A 510 -6.44 6.45 44.79
CA PRO A 510 -7.00 6.99 43.55
C PRO A 510 -6.29 8.29 43.18
N CYS A 511 -5.89 8.42 41.91
CA CYS A 511 -5.30 9.65 41.38
C CYS A 511 -6.21 10.86 41.68
N ARG A 512 -5.79 11.71 42.61
CA ARG A 512 -6.58 12.87 43.03
C ARG A 512 -6.48 13.99 42.00
N CYS A 513 -7.59 14.34 41.39
CA CYS A 513 -7.64 15.57 40.59
C CYS A 513 -7.55 16.79 41.49
N GLN A 514 -6.58 17.64 41.21
CA GLN A 514 -6.43 18.89 41.90
C GLN A 514 -7.52 19.87 41.44
N GLN A 515 -8.62 19.94 42.18
CA GLN A 515 -9.52 21.08 42.11
C GLN A 515 -8.73 22.35 42.46
N SER A 516 -8.67 23.29 41.52
CA SER A 516 -8.02 24.57 41.71
C SER A 516 -8.75 25.40 42.79
N ARG A 517 -8.00 26.26 43.48
CA ARG A 517 -8.53 27.05 44.59
C ARG A 517 -9.59 28.07 44.12
N THR A 518 -10.62 28.21 44.95
CA THR A 518 -11.50 29.38 45.14
C THR A 518 -12.37 29.88 43.98
N SER A 519 -13.68 29.61 44.05
CA SER A 519 -14.68 30.64 44.40
C SER A 519 -16.08 30.04 44.62
N CYS A 520 -16.68 30.22 45.81
CA CYS A 520 -18.07 29.84 46.06
C CYS A 520 -19.05 30.91 45.55
N ARG A 521 -20.06 30.50 44.77
CA ARG A 521 -21.45 31.04 44.87
C ARG A 521 -22.42 30.20 44.03
N GLN A 522 -23.40 29.58 44.72
CA GLN A 522 -24.65 29.09 44.13
C GLN A 522 -25.73 30.19 44.29
N PRO A 523 -26.79 30.20 43.46
CA PRO A 523 -27.96 29.39 43.82
C PRO A 523 -28.65 28.63 42.66
N ALA A 524 -29.35 27.58 43.08
CA ALA A 524 -30.17 26.61 42.37
C ALA A 524 -31.04 27.06 41.18
N LEU A 525 -31.26 26.15 40.21
CA LEU A 525 -32.59 25.56 39.98
C LEU A 525 -32.58 24.24 39.17
N LEU A 526 -33.29 23.23 39.70
CA LEU A 526 -33.90 22.05 39.05
C LEU A 526 -33.04 21.00 38.30
N ALA A 527 -33.47 19.75 38.43
CA ALA A 527 -32.72 18.54 38.06
C ALA A 527 -33.39 17.76 36.92
N LEU A 528 -32.59 16.93 36.24
CA LEU A 528 -33.02 15.62 35.75
C LEU A 528 -31.81 14.67 35.83
N GLU A 529 -31.98 13.50 36.45
CA GLU A 529 -30.92 12.50 36.64
C GLU A 529 -30.95 11.44 35.53
N THR A 530 -29.82 11.25 34.83
CA THR A 530 -29.37 9.94 34.32
C THR A 530 -27.84 9.92 34.35
N ALA A 531 -27.24 8.83 34.83
CA ALA A 531 -25.85 8.82 35.27
C ALA A 531 -24.82 9.09 34.15
N GLN A 532 -23.92 10.05 34.41
CA GLN A 532 -22.59 10.12 33.82
C GLN A 532 -21.56 10.13 34.96
N SER A 533 -20.63 9.18 34.94
CA SER A 533 -19.55 9.11 35.94
C SER A 533 -18.53 10.23 35.70
N SER A 534 -18.71 11.33 36.42
CA SER A 534 -17.81 12.49 36.40
C SER A 534 -16.54 12.24 37.21
N ASP A 535 -15.66 11.36 36.74
CA ASP A 535 -14.36 11.12 37.36
C ASP A 535 -13.20 11.64 36.50
N CYS A 536 -12.76 12.83 36.90
CA CYS A 536 -11.37 13.10 37.23
C CYS A 536 -10.32 13.22 36.08
N VAL A 537 -9.91 14.46 35.79
CA VAL A 537 -8.84 14.81 34.84
C VAL A 537 -7.72 15.65 35.52
N ARG A 538 -6.44 15.30 35.23
CA ARG A 538 -5.15 16.03 35.46
C ARG A 538 -4.53 15.97 36.88
N PRO A 539 -3.17 15.99 37.02
CA PRO A 539 -2.16 16.67 36.19
C PRO A 539 -1.74 16.01 34.87
N LEU A 540 -0.95 16.72 34.06
CA LEU A 540 -0.43 16.23 32.79
C LEU A 540 0.73 15.25 33.01
N VAL A 541 0.61 14.07 32.40
CA VAL A 541 1.74 13.19 32.08
C VAL A 541 2.87 14.04 31.46
N GLN A 542 4.11 13.83 31.92
CA GLN A 542 5.31 14.32 31.22
C GLN A 542 5.18 13.86 29.77
N PRO A 543 4.90 14.78 28.84
CA PRO A 543 4.33 14.38 27.57
C PRO A 543 5.29 13.52 26.77
N PRO A 544 4.79 12.68 25.84
CA PRO A 544 5.63 12.03 24.84
C PRO A 544 6.63 13.03 24.27
N ALA A 545 7.87 12.57 24.05
CA ALA A 545 8.93 13.40 23.46
C ALA A 545 8.37 14.09 22.21
N GLN A 546 8.55 15.41 22.15
CA GLN A 546 7.83 16.24 21.20
C GLN A 546 8.17 15.78 19.78
N SER A 547 7.16 15.30 19.06
CA SER A 547 7.27 15.05 17.62
C SER A 547 7.29 16.39 16.89
N GLU A 548 7.91 16.45 15.72
CA GLU A 548 8.05 17.69 14.93
C GLU A 548 6.71 18.23 14.38
N SER A 549 5.58 17.54 14.61
CA SER A 549 4.26 17.88 14.10
C SER A 549 3.44 18.72 15.08
N ALA A 550 3.41 20.04 14.93
CA ALA A 550 2.45 20.91 15.64
C ALA A 550 0.99 20.66 15.16
N GLY A 551 0.03 21.46 15.64
CA GLY A 551 -1.38 21.36 15.25
C GLY A 551 -2.21 22.58 15.66
N MET A 552 -3.43 22.72 15.15
CA MET A 552 -4.32 23.85 15.47
C MET A 552 -5.81 23.50 15.40
N ALA A 553 -6.69 24.46 15.70
CA ALA A 553 -8.13 24.24 15.66
C ALA A 553 -8.60 23.96 14.21
N ALA A 554 -9.48 22.97 14.04
CA ALA A 554 -10.04 22.63 12.73
C ALA A 554 -10.87 23.80 12.12
N PRO A 555 -11.03 23.89 10.79
CA PRO A 555 -11.81 24.94 10.16
C PRO A 555 -13.23 25.06 10.73
N GLY A 556 -13.63 26.27 11.10
CA GLY A 556 -14.90 26.55 11.78
C GLY A 556 -14.89 26.39 13.31
N GLN A 557 -13.82 25.83 13.90
CA GLN A 557 -13.65 25.80 15.35
C GLN A 557 -13.10 27.13 15.89
N PRO A 558 -13.41 27.52 17.14
CA PRO A 558 -12.84 28.72 17.75
C PRO A 558 -11.33 28.60 18.01
N LYS A 559 -10.55 29.59 17.55
CA LYS A 559 -9.07 29.73 17.73
C LYS A 559 -8.54 29.57 19.16
N LYS A 560 -9.40 29.60 20.18
CA LYS A 560 -9.03 29.26 21.57
C LYS A 560 -8.50 27.82 21.72
N PHE A 561 -8.75 26.96 20.72
CA PHE A 561 -8.25 25.58 20.70
C PHE A 561 -6.86 25.45 20.07
N ASP A 562 -6.30 26.47 19.42
CA ASP A 562 -5.01 26.39 18.70
C ASP A 562 -3.89 25.87 19.62
N ASN A 563 -3.67 26.50 20.78
CA ASN A 563 -2.67 26.07 21.77
C ASN A 563 -2.94 24.68 22.39
N LEU A 564 -4.18 24.20 22.35
CA LEU A 564 -4.55 22.87 22.85
C LEU A 564 -4.26 21.80 21.80
N CYS A 565 -4.58 22.09 20.54
CA CYS A 565 -4.31 21.24 19.40
C CYS A 565 -2.80 21.14 19.14
N ASP A 566 -2.07 22.26 19.19
CA ASP A 566 -0.60 22.28 19.13
C ASP A 566 0.00 21.34 20.18
N PHE A 567 -0.48 21.49 21.42
CA PHE A 567 -0.06 20.61 22.50
C PHE A 567 -0.37 19.13 22.21
N THR A 568 -1.58 18.76 21.82
CA THR A 568 -1.94 17.33 21.64
C THR A 568 -1.30 16.70 20.41
N CYS A 569 -1.28 17.41 19.28
CA CYS A 569 -0.83 16.86 18.00
C CYS A 569 0.71 16.69 17.98
N SER A 570 1.48 17.57 18.64
CA SER A 570 2.93 17.40 18.83
C SER A 570 3.31 16.29 19.83
N ARG A 571 2.33 15.50 20.27
CA ARG A 571 2.43 14.41 21.26
C ARG A 571 1.77 13.12 20.75
N GLY A 572 1.57 13.02 19.43
CA GLY A 572 1.06 11.80 18.77
C GLY A 572 -0.46 11.59 18.87
N TYR A 573 -1.23 12.57 19.34
CA TYR A 573 -2.68 12.46 19.42
C TYR A 573 -3.36 13.74 18.93
N CYS A 574 -3.98 13.70 17.74
CA CYS A 574 -4.69 14.84 17.18
C CYS A 574 -6.20 14.57 17.12
N PRO A 575 -7.03 15.19 17.99
CA PRO A 575 -8.46 14.89 18.08
C PRO A 575 -9.24 15.24 16.78
N PRO A 576 -9.72 14.25 16.01
CA PRO A 576 -10.35 14.52 14.72
C PRO A 576 -11.63 15.35 14.86
N GLY A 577 -11.83 16.31 13.95
CA GLY A 577 -12.99 17.22 13.92
C GLY A 577 -12.96 18.39 14.92
N THR A 578 -12.00 18.41 15.85
CA THR A 578 -11.74 19.55 16.74
C THR A 578 -10.37 20.17 16.49
N CYS A 579 -9.36 19.32 16.30
CA CYS A 579 -8.00 19.67 15.95
C CYS A 579 -7.65 19.11 14.57
N ILE A 580 -6.69 19.76 13.91
CA ILE A 580 -5.96 19.23 12.77
C ILE A 580 -4.47 19.27 13.12
N SER A 581 -3.72 18.24 12.77
CA SER A 581 -2.25 18.29 12.85
C SER A 581 -1.75 19.19 11.74
N GLU A 582 -0.52 19.69 11.86
CA GLU A 582 0.10 20.39 10.73
C GLU A 582 0.19 19.51 9.47
N ALA A 583 0.29 18.20 9.61
CA ALA A 583 0.26 17.28 8.47
C ALA A 583 -1.13 17.25 7.81
N GLU A 584 -2.19 17.04 8.59
CA GLU A 584 -3.59 17.07 8.11
C GLU A 584 -4.00 18.47 7.62
N GLN A 585 -3.44 19.53 8.20
CA GLN A 585 -3.61 20.90 7.73
C GLN A 585 -2.93 21.11 6.39
N ARG A 586 -1.64 20.75 6.25
CA ARG A 586 -0.95 20.83 4.96
C ARG A 586 -1.68 20.03 3.88
N ILE A 587 -2.24 18.88 4.24
CA ILE A 587 -3.13 18.09 3.38
C ILE A 587 -4.40 18.89 3.01
N THR A 588 -5.14 19.39 4.00
CA THR A 588 -6.43 20.10 3.79
C THR A 588 -6.25 21.41 3.01
N GLU A 589 -5.20 22.17 3.32
CA GLU A 589 -4.82 23.40 2.62
C GLU A 589 -4.40 23.08 1.18
N ALA A 590 -3.62 22.03 0.98
CA ALA A 590 -3.22 21.59 -0.36
C ALA A 590 -4.40 21.09 -1.21
N GLU A 591 -5.34 20.35 -0.62
CA GLU A 591 -6.60 19.95 -1.25
C GLU A 591 -7.45 21.16 -1.63
N GLN A 592 -7.57 22.14 -0.73
CA GLN A 592 -8.28 23.39 -0.99
C GLN A 592 -7.60 24.20 -2.11
N GLU A 593 -6.29 24.37 -2.07
CA GLU A 593 -5.55 25.14 -3.08
C GLU A 593 -5.59 24.46 -4.47
N ILE A 594 -5.55 23.12 -4.55
CA ILE A 594 -5.79 22.42 -5.82
C ILE A 594 -7.25 22.56 -6.28
N THR A 595 -8.21 22.50 -5.36
CA THR A 595 -9.63 22.70 -5.71
C THR A 595 -9.88 24.11 -6.26
N GLU A 596 -9.27 25.13 -5.66
CA GLU A 596 -9.32 26.51 -6.15
C GLU A 596 -8.58 26.68 -7.50
N ALA A 597 -7.45 25.98 -7.71
CA ALA A 597 -6.73 25.96 -8.99
C ALA A 597 -7.54 25.30 -10.12
N ILE A 598 -8.21 24.17 -9.85
CA ILE A 598 -9.13 23.51 -10.79
C ILE A 598 -10.29 24.45 -11.16
N ALA A 599 -10.88 25.14 -10.18
CA ALA A 599 -11.94 26.11 -10.43
C ALA A 599 -11.48 27.32 -11.26
N THR A 600 -10.27 27.83 -11.01
CA THR A 600 -9.70 29.01 -11.69
C THR A 600 -9.34 28.71 -13.15
N SER A 601 -8.60 27.61 -13.35
CA SER A 601 -8.19 27.10 -14.66
C SER A 601 -9.37 26.65 -15.54
N GLY A 602 -10.52 26.34 -14.94
CA GLY A 602 -11.66 25.74 -15.65
C GLY A 602 -11.35 24.35 -16.20
N TYR A 603 -10.48 23.59 -15.52
CA TYR A 603 -10.15 22.22 -15.90
C TYR A 603 -11.31 21.28 -15.58
N ASN A 604 -11.72 20.44 -16.53
CA ASN A 604 -12.76 19.43 -16.29
C ASN A 604 -12.15 18.11 -15.83
N ILE A 605 -12.31 17.80 -14.54
CA ILE A 605 -11.82 16.56 -13.91
C ILE A 605 -12.71 15.34 -14.15
N SER A 606 -13.89 15.48 -14.80
CA SER A 606 -14.79 14.35 -15.06
C SER A 606 -14.22 13.26 -15.96
N ASP A 607 -13.14 13.57 -16.69
CA ASP A 607 -12.45 12.63 -17.57
C ASP A 607 -11.58 11.62 -16.78
N PHE A 608 -11.42 11.83 -15.46
CA PHE A 608 -10.71 10.93 -14.55
C PHE A 608 -11.72 10.25 -13.61
N ALA A 609 -11.94 8.95 -13.79
CA ALA A 609 -13.01 8.20 -13.12
C ALA A 609 -12.85 8.14 -11.59
N ASP A 610 -11.62 8.02 -11.12
CA ASP A 610 -11.24 8.07 -9.70
C ASP A 610 -9.97 8.92 -9.57
N PHE A 611 -10.02 10.01 -8.80
CA PHE A 611 -8.84 10.82 -8.47
C PHE A 611 -8.83 11.20 -6.99
N ASN A 612 -7.65 11.14 -6.38
CA ASN A 612 -7.47 11.44 -4.96
C ASN A 612 -6.82 12.83 -4.81
N LEU A 613 -7.62 13.83 -4.39
CA LEU A 613 -7.17 15.20 -4.15
C LEU A 613 -6.05 15.28 -3.09
N THR A 614 -6.07 14.40 -2.09
CA THR A 614 -5.05 14.29 -1.04
C THR A 614 -3.68 13.97 -1.63
N ILE A 615 -3.62 12.96 -2.51
CA ILE A 615 -2.36 12.52 -3.17
C ILE A 615 -1.83 13.63 -4.07
N LEU A 616 -2.71 14.27 -4.85
CA LEU A 616 -2.33 15.35 -5.76
C LEU A 616 -1.87 16.61 -5.01
N GLY A 617 -2.56 16.96 -3.92
CA GLY A 617 -2.21 18.09 -3.07
C GLY A 617 -0.84 17.95 -2.41
N THR A 618 -0.46 16.70 -2.10
CA THR A 618 0.78 16.37 -1.38
C THR A 618 1.94 15.92 -2.27
N ALA A 619 1.73 15.72 -3.58
CA ALA A 619 2.78 15.39 -4.54
C ALA A 619 3.71 16.58 -4.84
N LEU A 620 3.17 17.81 -4.81
CA LEU A 620 3.96 19.04 -4.75
C LEU A 620 4.29 19.35 -3.27
N THR A 621 5.58 19.38 -2.94
CA THR A 621 6.05 19.54 -1.56
C THR A 621 6.88 20.81 -1.39
N GLY A 622 7.34 21.10 -0.16
CA GLY A 622 8.52 21.94 0.05
C GLY A 622 8.42 23.45 -0.24
N GLU A 623 7.22 24.02 -0.37
CA GLU A 623 6.82 25.41 -0.75
C GLU A 623 7.52 26.57 -0.01
N ASP A 624 8.84 26.59 0.00
CA ASP A 624 9.70 27.46 0.80
C ASP A 624 9.76 28.87 0.23
N GLY A 625 9.62 29.88 1.09
CA GLY A 625 9.58 31.30 0.68
C GLY A 625 8.31 31.74 -0.06
N CYS A 626 7.45 30.82 -0.48
CA CYS A 626 6.26 31.14 -1.27
C CYS A 626 5.14 31.76 -0.41
N THR A 627 4.66 32.95 -0.78
CA THR A 627 3.45 33.54 -0.19
C THR A 627 2.18 32.77 -0.63
N THR A 628 1.09 32.89 0.13
CA THR A 628 -0.21 32.25 -0.18
C THR A 628 -0.74 32.58 -1.58
N LEU A 629 -0.46 33.78 -2.11
CA LEU A 629 -0.85 34.13 -3.49
C LEU A 629 0.01 33.38 -4.51
N GLN A 630 1.32 33.31 -4.27
CA GLN A 630 2.26 32.60 -5.13
C GLN A 630 1.95 31.10 -5.20
N LYS A 631 1.67 30.45 -4.06
CA LYS A 631 1.24 29.04 -4.00
C LYS A 631 0.03 28.75 -4.90
N LYS A 632 -0.99 29.61 -4.83
CA LYS A 632 -2.19 29.51 -5.69
C LYS A 632 -1.88 29.69 -7.17
N GLN A 633 -0.99 30.63 -7.54
CA GLN A 633 -0.56 30.80 -8.94
C GLN A 633 0.28 29.62 -9.45
N ILE A 634 1.16 29.06 -8.61
CA ILE A 634 1.95 27.86 -8.93
C ILE A 634 1.01 26.66 -9.17
N ARG A 635 0.09 26.39 -8.24
CA ARG A 635 -0.92 25.32 -8.37
C ARG A 635 -1.90 25.56 -9.53
N SER A 636 -2.20 26.82 -9.87
CA SER A 636 -3.00 27.16 -11.07
C SER A 636 -2.27 26.79 -12.36
N GLY A 637 -1.02 27.24 -12.54
CA GLY A 637 -0.20 26.87 -13.70
C GLY A 637 0.01 25.35 -13.80
N TRP A 638 0.09 24.66 -12.66
CA TRP A 638 0.19 23.21 -12.58
C TRP A 638 -1.03 22.50 -13.15
N VAL A 639 -2.23 22.86 -12.69
CA VAL A 639 -3.48 22.27 -13.20
C VAL A 639 -3.74 22.66 -14.67
N GLU A 640 -3.22 23.80 -15.11
CA GLU A 640 -3.33 24.22 -16.52
C GLU A 640 -2.41 23.42 -17.47
N SER A 641 -1.19 23.08 -17.05
CA SER A 641 -0.25 22.29 -17.88
C SER A 641 -0.81 20.92 -18.27
N TRP A 642 -1.63 20.32 -17.40
CA TRP A 642 -2.34 19.06 -17.65
C TRP A 642 -3.16 19.08 -18.94
N LYS A 643 -3.69 20.23 -19.37
CA LYS A 643 -4.44 20.33 -20.65
C LYS A 643 -3.56 20.02 -21.86
N ILE A 644 -2.32 20.50 -21.82
CA ILE A 644 -1.31 20.30 -22.86
C ILE A 644 -0.74 18.87 -22.74
N MET A 645 -0.40 18.44 -21.52
CA MET A 645 0.13 17.09 -21.23
C MET A 645 -0.84 15.98 -21.67
N ASN A 646 -2.14 16.09 -21.37
CA ASN A 646 -3.14 15.13 -21.83
C ASN A 646 -3.38 15.16 -23.35
N TYR A 647 -3.19 16.31 -23.98
CA TYR A 647 -3.32 16.39 -25.44
C TYR A 647 -2.12 15.74 -26.13
N ILE A 648 -0.89 16.08 -25.72
CA ILE A 648 0.32 15.49 -26.30
C ILE A 648 0.43 13.99 -25.98
N TYR A 649 -0.09 13.53 -24.84
CA TYR A 649 -0.25 12.11 -24.55
C TYR A 649 -1.09 11.39 -25.62
N LYS A 650 -2.25 11.95 -25.99
CA LYS A 650 -3.14 11.37 -27.01
C LYS A 650 -2.44 11.29 -28.37
N VAL A 651 -1.68 12.33 -28.73
CA VAL A 651 -0.83 12.35 -29.95
C VAL A 651 0.27 11.28 -29.89
N ALA A 652 1.06 11.23 -28.81
CA ALA A 652 2.15 10.28 -28.65
C ALA A 652 1.68 8.81 -28.61
N LYS A 653 0.53 8.54 -27.98
CA LYS A 653 -0.09 7.22 -27.91
C LYS A 653 -0.54 6.75 -29.31
N ALA A 654 -1.22 7.62 -30.06
CA ALA A 654 -1.60 7.35 -31.46
C ALA A 654 -0.39 7.18 -32.39
N GLY A 655 0.72 7.86 -32.07
CA GLY A 655 1.94 7.92 -32.87
C GLY A 655 2.12 9.33 -33.41
N ILE A 656 3.28 9.94 -33.11
CA ILE A 656 3.65 11.26 -33.63
C ILE A 656 3.87 11.16 -35.14
N ASP A 657 3.19 12.01 -35.90
CA ASP A 657 3.50 12.18 -37.33
C ASP A 657 4.65 13.18 -37.47
N PHE A 658 5.87 12.67 -37.59
CA PHE A 658 7.06 13.51 -37.73
C PHE A 658 7.09 14.33 -39.03
N ASN A 659 6.21 14.06 -40.00
CA ASN A 659 6.07 14.86 -41.22
C ASN A 659 5.17 16.09 -41.02
N GLU A 660 4.45 16.18 -39.89
CA GLU A 660 3.55 17.29 -39.62
C GLU A 660 4.29 18.58 -39.29
N ALA A 661 3.66 19.71 -39.57
CA ALA A 661 4.25 21.04 -39.42
C ALA A 661 4.90 21.29 -38.05
N ALA A 662 4.20 20.94 -36.96
CA ALA A 662 4.71 21.12 -35.60
C ALA A 662 5.95 20.26 -35.32
N ALA A 663 5.95 18.99 -35.77
CA ALA A 663 7.09 18.11 -35.54
C ALA A 663 8.31 18.54 -36.36
N VAL A 664 8.11 18.89 -37.64
CA VAL A 664 9.16 19.44 -38.51
C VAL A 664 9.75 20.73 -37.93
N GLU A 665 8.91 21.62 -37.37
CA GLU A 665 9.34 22.93 -36.87
C GLU A 665 9.94 22.94 -35.47
N TYR A 666 9.66 21.95 -34.61
CA TYR A 666 10.17 21.93 -33.23
C TYR A 666 11.05 20.72 -32.91
N LEU A 667 10.87 19.59 -33.60
CA LEU A 667 11.66 18.36 -33.43
C LEU A 667 12.66 18.13 -34.58
N GLY A 668 12.53 18.88 -35.68
CA GLY A 668 13.39 18.82 -36.87
C GLY A 668 12.82 17.95 -38.00
N PRO A 669 13.45 17.98 -39.19
CA PRO A 669 13.00 17.23 -40.35
C PRO A 669 13.13 15.69 -40.15
N PRO A 670 12.15 14.89 -40.63
CA PRO A 670 12.14 13.42 -40.55
C PRO A 670 13.44 12.71 -40.91
N SER A 671 14.20 13.18 -41.91
CA SER A 671 15.45 12.53 -42.32
C SER A 671 16.58 12.67 -41.28
N MET A 672 16.40 13.51 -40.24
CA MET A 672 17.47 13.97 -39.34
C MET A 672 17.12 13.86 -37.85
N ASN A 673 16.00 13.19 -37.53
CA ASN A 673 15.57 12.87 -36.17
C ASN A 673 14.96 11.47 -36.01
N GLN A 674 15.01 10.62 -37.05
CA GLN A 674 14.47 9.24 -37.05
C GLN A 674 14.99 8.36 -35.91
N ASP A 675 16.25 8.56 -35.51
CA ASP A 675 16.91 7.90 -34.39
C ASP A 675 16.30 8.25 -33.02
N GLN A 676 15.59 9.38 -32.93
CA GLN A 676 14.98 9.89 -31.70
C GLN A 676 13.46 9.69 -31.62
N TRP A 677 12.81 9.13 -32.66
CA TRP A 677 11.34 9.01 -32.72
C TRP A 677 10.74 8.21 -31.56
N SER A 678 11.38 7.11 -31.15
CA SER A 678 10.98 6.33 -29.97
C SER A 678 11.13 7.12 -28.68
N ASN A 679 12.16 7.96 -28.60
CA ASN A 679 12.56 8.69 -27.41
C ASN A 679 11.61 9.88 -27.18
N TYR A 680 11.29 10.65 -28.23
CA TYR A 680 10.21 11.65 -28.18
C TYR A 680 8.88 11.05 -27.72
N LYS A 681 8.49 9.90 -28.29
CA LYS A 681 7.27 9.21 -27.87
C LYS A 681 7.33 8.80 -26.38
N ALA A 682 8.45 8.27 -25.92
CA ALA A 682 8.63 7.87 -24.53
C ALA A 682 8.53 9.07 -23.57
N ILE A 683 9.20 10.18 -23.87
CA ILE A 683 9.13 11.44 -23.10
C ILE A 683 7.67 11.89 -22.92
N TYR A 684 6.89 12.03 -24.00
CA TYR A 684 5.51 12.52 -23.87
C TYR A 684 4.54 11.52 -23.24
N LEU A 685 4.82 10.22 -23.31
CA LEU A 685 4.06 9.21 -22.58
C LEU A 685 4.36 9.27 -21.07
N ASN A 686 5.61 9.51 -20.68
CA ASN A 686 6.04 9.60 -19.29
C ASN A 686 5.68 10.94 -18.64
N LEU A 687 5.90 12.06 -19.32
CA LEU A 687 5.47 13.41 -18.90
C LEU A 687 3.98 13.41 -18.49
N ALA A 688 3.14 12.69 -19.23
CA ALA A 688 1.71 12.62 -18.99
C ALA A 688 1.30 11.83 -17.74
N THR A 689 2.20 11.09 -17.07
CA THR A 689 1.91 10.39 -15.81
C THR A 689 2.05 11.30 -14.59
N ILE A 690 2.65 12.49 -14.76
CA ILE A 690 2.93 13.45 -13.68
C ILE A 690 1.68 14.32 -13.40
N GLN A 691 0.50 13.70 -13.22
CA GLN A 691 -0.81 14.35 -13.07
C GLN A 691 -1.92 13.32 -12.67
N PRO A 692 -3.19 13.72 -12.43
CA PRO A 692 -4.26 12.80 -12.03
C PRO A 692 -4.62 11.71 -13.06
N GLY A 693 -5.34 10.68 -12.59
CA GLY A 693 -5.97 9.66 -13.45
C GLY A 693 -5.07 8.53 -13.91
N TRP A 694 -3.79 8.58 -13.56
CA TRP A 694 -2.84 7.49 -13.71
C TRP A 694 -2.76 6.69 -12.41
N LYS A 695 -2.77 5.36 -12.49
CA LYS A 695 -2.92 4.47 -11.33
C LYS A 695 -1.73 4.60 -10.37
N ILE A 696 -1.93 5.34 -9.28
CA ILE A 696 -1.15 5.24 -8.05
C ILE A 696 -1.86 4.20 -7.18
N LEU A 697 -1.52 2.91 -7.40
CA LEU A 697 -2.13 1.76 -6.71
C LEU A 697 -1.06 0.76 -6.26
N ASP A 698 -0.01 1.25 -5.62
CA ASP A 698 0.99 0.47 -4.90
C ASP A 698 1.59 1.35 -3.77
N PRO A 699 1.64 0.91 -2.49
CA PRO A 699 2.38 1.61 -1.43
C PRO A 699 3.89 1.75 -1.70
N PHE A 700 4.43 0.95 -2.62
CA PHE A 700 5.79 1.01 -3.14
C PHE A 700 5.84 1.39 -4.62
N ASP A 701 4.85 2.16 -5.10
CA ASP A 701 4.89 2.69 -6.46
C ASP A 701 6.13 3.58 -6.66
N TRP A 702 7.03 3.13 -7.52
CA TRP A 702 8.19 3.90 -7.99
C TRP A 702 7.76 5.07 -8.90
N PHE A 703 6.48 5.13 -9.31
CA PHE A 703 5.83 6.30 -9.88
C PHE A 703 5.14 7.22 -8.86
N ALA A 704 5.29 7.03 -7.54
CA ALA A 704 4.84 8.00 -6.54
C ALA A 704 5.76 9.25 -6.52
N TRP A 705 5.80 9.97 -7.64
CA TRP A 705 6.65 11.13 -7.87
C TRP A 705 6.36 12.24 -6.85
N LYS A 706 7.42 12.95 -6.46
CA LYS A 706 7.35 14.12 -5.59
C LYS A 706 8.28 15.19 -6.15
N ILE A 707 7.77 16.41 -6.23
CA ILE A 707 8.51 17.58 -6.70
C ILE A 707 8.42 18.65 -5.63
N ALA A 708 9.56 19.14 -5.16
CA ALA A 708 9.57 20.28 -4.24
C ALA A 708 9.44 21.60 -5.01
N VAL A 709 8.57 22.47 -4.53
CA VAL A 709 8.30 23.80 -5.08
C VAL A 709 9.01 24.82 -4.20
N ARG A 710 9.74 25.77 -4.78
CA ARG A 710 10.44 26.81 -4.01
C ARG A 710 10.21 28.21 -4.56
N CYS A 711 10.34 29.20 -3.70
CA CYS A 711 10.35 30.63 -4.01
C CYS A 711 11.42 31.38 -3.18
N ASP A 712 12.22 30.67 -2.37
CA ASP A 712 13.28 31.22 -1.52
C ASP A 712 14.66 31.23 -2.18
N ASP A 713 14.76 30.73 -3.42
CA ASP A 713 15.93 30.79 -4.29
C ASP A 713 17.23 30.23 -3.65
N PRO A 714 17.26 28.92 -3.30
CA PRO A 714 18.42 28.29 -2.69
C PRO A 714 19.68 28.31 -3.56
N GLY A 715 19.52 28.33 -4.89
CA GLY A 715 20.61 28.43 -5.87
C GLY A 715 21.11 29.85 -6.11
N LEU A 716 20.43 30.88 -5.59
CA LEU A 716 20.68 32.30 -5.88
C LEU A 716 20.60 32.65 -7.38
N GLN A 717 19.74 31.95 -8.12
CA GLN A 717 19.54 32.08 -9.56
C GLN A 717 18.40 33.03 -9.95
N CYS A 718 17.50 33.35 -9.00
CA CYS A 718 16.48 34.35 -9.27
C CYS A 718 17.06 35.76 -9.28
N SER A 719 16.50 36.57 -10.18
CA SER A 719 16.94 37.93 -10.48
C SER A 719 16.78 38.89 -9.29
N CYS A 720 17.77 38.92 -8.40
CA CYS A 720 17.85 39.82 -7.26
C CYS A 720 18.20 41.28 -7.68
N GLY A 721 17.54 41.82 -8.70
CA GLY A 721 17.87 43.11 -9.31
C GLY A 721 19.06 43.08 -10.28
N ARG A 722 19.32 41.93 -10.91
CA ARG A 722 20.21 41.77 -12.07
C ARG A 722 19.37 41.55 -13.33
N ASP A 723 19.90 41.93 -14.49
CA ASP A 723 19.30 41.64 -15.81
C ASP A 723 19.53 40.17 -16.22
N VAL A 724 18.92 39.25 -15.47
CA VAL A 724 18.59 37.89 -15.93
C VAL A 724 17.09 37.71 -15.85
N ASN A 725 16.50 37.00 -16.83
CA ASN A 725 15.05 36.84 -16.96
C ASN A 725 14.57 35.45 -16.46
N THR A 726 15.35 34.78 -15.61
CA THR A 726 15.05 33.43 -15.09
C THR A 726 13.66 33.42 -14.47
N ILE A 727 12.75 32.62 -15.05
CA ILE A 727 11.32 32.58 -14.70
C ILE A 727 11.09 31.54 -13.61
N ALA A 728 11.70 30.37 -13.79
CA ALA A 728 11.94 29.36 -12.79
C ALA A 728 13.31 28.70 -13.10
N TYR A 729 13.73 27.77 -12.26
CA TYR A 729 14.82 26.83 -12.57
C TYR A 729 14.58 25.52 -11.82
N THR A 730 15.16 24.45 -12.35
CA THR A 730 15.02 23.08 -11.84
C THR A 730 16.32 22.59 -11.21
N VAL A 731 16.22 21.64 -10.26
CA VAL A 731 17.35 20.86 -9.75
C VAL A 731 16.96 19.40 -9.60
N GLN A 732 17.82 18.47 -10.03
CA GLN A 732 17.55 17.02 -9.96
C GLN A 732 17.33 16.50 -8.53
N LYS A 733 17.97 17.14 -7.54
CA LYS A 733 17.85 16.77 -6.14
C LYS A 733 18.09 17.95 -5.20
N ASP A 734 17.01 18.46 -4.61
CA ASP A 734 17.05 19.53 -3.63
C ASP A 734 17.76 19.09 -2.34
N PRO A 735 18.72 19.87 -1.80
CA PRO A 735 19.46 19.51 -0.59
C PRO A 735 18.59 19.36 0.66
N LYS A 736 17.45 20.07 0.75
CA LYS A 736 16.55 20.07 1.91
C LYS A 736 15.48 19.00 1.80
N HIS A 737 14.84 18.87 0.63
CA HIS A 737 13.69 17.97 0.41
C HIS A 737 14.08 16.61 -0.16
N GLN A 738 15.32 16.43 -0.61
CA GLN A 738 15.89 15.18 -1.15
C GLN A 738 15.19 14.60 -2.40
N VAL A 739 14.31 15.37 -3.03
CA VAL A 739 13.60 15.10 -4.29
C VAL A 739 13.95 16.16 -5.33
N ALA A 740 13.58 15.97 -6.60
CA ALA A 740 13.73 17.03 -7.61
C ALA A 740 12.92 18.27 -7.20
N ALA A 741 13.40 19.47 -7.53
CA ALA A 741 12.71 20.71 -7.19
C ALA A 741 12.68 21.71 -8.34
N ILE A 742 11.63 22.53 -8.34
CA ILE A 742 11.44 23.67 -9.24
C ILE A 742 11.29 24.92 -8.39
N ASN A 743 12.16 25.90 -8.58
CA ASN A 743 12.12 27.17 -7.87
C ASN A 743 11.56 28.27 -8.79
N PHE A 744 10.41 28.84 -8.44
CA PHE A 744 9.73 29.88 -9.21
C PHE A 744 10.19 31.29 -8.81
N CYS A 745 10.78 31.99 -9.77
CA CYS A 745 11.28 33.35 -9.59
C CYS A 745 10.15 34.39 -9.72
N PRO A 746 10.37 35.65 -9.25
CA PRO A 746 9.33 36.70 -9.25
C PRO A 746 8.61 36.94 -10.59
N GLN A 747 9.30 36.69 -11.72
CA GLN A 747 8.76 36.87 -13.06
C GLN A 747 7.60 35.90 -13.39
N TYR A 748 7.63 34.65 -12.90
CA TYR A 748 6.57 33.66 -13.12
C TYR A 748 5.18 34.17 -12.69
N PHE A 749 5.12 34.89 -11.57
CA PHE A 749 3.87 35.40 -11.00
C PHE A 749 3.28 36.59 -11.78
N SER A 750 4.03 37.14 -12.73
CA SER A 750 3.58 38.19 -13.67
C SER A 750 3.07 37.65 -15.01
N LEU A 751 3.26 36.34 -15.28
CA LEU A 751 2.76 35.70 -16.49
C LEU A 751 1.24 35.52 -16.45
N GLN A 752 0.62 35.53 -17.62
CA GLN A 752 -0.80 35.20 -17.80
C GLN A 752 -1.07 33.71 -17.56
N THR A 753 -2.32 33.38 -17.25
CA THR A 753 -2.77 31.98 -17.19
C THR A 753 -2.81 31.37 -18.60
N LEU A 754 -2.80 30.04 -18.72
CA LEU A 754 -3.03 29.37 -20.00
C LEU A 754 -4.42 29.74 -20.54
N LYS A 755 -5.44 29.83 -19.67
CA LYS A 755 -6.79 30.25 -20.04
C LYS A 755 -6.82 31.63 -20.71
N ASP A 756 -6.07 32.59 -20.19
CA ASP A 756 -5.97 33.94 -20.78
C ASP A 756 -5.13 33.92 -22.07
N ALA A 757 -4.03 33.16 -22.10
CA ALA A 757 -3.22 32.98 -23.32
C ALA A 757 -4.04 32.40 -24.48
N MET A 758 -4.94 31.47 -24.19
CA MET A 758 -5.85 30.86 -25.17
C MET A 758 -6.97 31.81 -25.66
N TYR A 759 -7.06 33.06 -25.18
CA TYR A 759 -7.93 34.09 -25.76
C TYR A 759 -7.70 34.26 -27.28
N TRP A 760 -6.45 34.16 -27.72
CA TRP A 760 -6.08 34.30 -29.13
C TRP A 760 -6.45 33.08 -29.98
N ALA A 761 -6.79 31.93 -29.38
CA ALA A 761 -7.13 30.68 -30.07
C ALA A 761 -8.55 30.69 -30.67
N ASP A 762 -8.97 31.81 -31.26
CA ASP A 762 -10.24 31.96 -31.96
C ASP A 762 -10.00 32.56 -33.35
N THR A 763 -10.51 31.85 -34.36
CA THR A 763 -10.54 32.26 -35.78
C THR A 763 -11.34 33.54 -36.07
N THR A 764 -12.04 34.12 -35.08
CA THR A 764 -12.60 35.48 -35.19
C THR A 764 -11.54 36.59 -35.12
N HIS A 765 -10.36 36.33 -34.54
CA HIS A 765 -9.20 37.21 -34.62
C HIS A 765 -8.56 37.18 -36.01
N THR A 766 -7.63 38.10 -36.28
CA THR A 766 -6.91 38.08 -37.57
C THR A 766 -5.92 36.91 -37.62
N PRO A 767 -5.58 36.40 -38.82
CA PRO A 767 -4.56 35.37 -38.99
C PRO A 767 -3.20 35.69 -38.34
N GLY A 768 -2.81 36.96 -38.30
CA GLY A 768 -1.57 37.38 -37.64
C GLY A 768 -1.61 37.31 -36.11
N GLU A 769 -2.80 37.30 -35.52
CA GLU A 769 -3.00 37.20 -34.06
C GLU A 769 -3.15 35.74 -33.64
N TYR A 770 -4.08 34.99 -34.24
CA TYR A 770 -4.34 33.61 -33.80
C TYR A 770 -3.27 32.62 -34.25
N ALA A 771 -2.55 32.87 -35.35
CA ALA A 771 -1.51 31.96 -35.82
C ALA A 771 -0.13 32.22 -35.19
N ASP A 772 0.05 33.32 -34.45
CA ASP A 772 1.35 33.66 -33.83
C ASP A 772 1.47 33.10 -32.41
N LEU A 773 2.28 32.05 -32.29
CA LEU A 773 2.52 31.35 -31.03
C LEU A 773 3.17 32.26 -29.97
N ASN A 774 3.80 33.38 -30.34
CA ASN A 774 4.32 34.37 -29.38
C ASN A 774 3.21 34.98 -28.51
N ASN A 775 2.00 35.15 -29.03
CA ASN A 775 0.84 35.68 -28.28
C ASN A 775 0.40 34.76 -27.13
N TYR A 776 0.79 33.48 -27.22
CA TYR A 776 0.44 32.43 -26.28
C TYR A 776 1.61 32.03 -25.38
N TYR A 777 2.84 32.15 -25.87
CA TYR A 777 4.06 31.55 -25.29
C TYR A 777 4.27 31.89 -23.80
N ASN A 778 4.17 33.17 -23.45
CA ASN A 778 4.43 33.65 -22.09
C ASN A 778 3.27 33.34 -21.14
N ASN A 779 3.13 32.09 -20.69
CA ASN A 779 2.10 31.65 -19.75
C ASN A 779 2.60 30.64 -18.71
N GLN A 780 1.90 30.57 -17.58
CA GLN A 780 2.30 29.76 -16.41
C GLN A 780 2.33 28.25 -16.65
N ALA A 781 1.50 27.72 -17.56
CA ALA A 781 1.46 26.29 -17.87
C ALA A 781 2.63 25.83 -18.73
N LEU A 782 3.18 26.71 -19.57
CA LEU A 782 4.35 26.41 -20.40
C LEU A 782 5.62 26.29 -19.57
N VAL A 783 5.82 27.21 -18.61
CA VAL A 783 6.93 27.14 -17.65
C VAL A 783 6.92 25.80 -16.92
N TRP A 784 5.76 25.36 -16.43
CA TRP A 784 5.64 24.06 -15.76
C TRP A 784 6.10 22.86 -16.61
N ILE A 785 5.81 22.85 -17.92
CA ILE A 785 6.21 21.75 -18.81
C ILE A 785 7.72 21.83 -19.10
N HIS A 786 8.23 23.05 -19.32
CA HIS A 786 9.65 23.31 -19.51
C HIS A 786 10.48 22.81 -18.32
N GLU A 787 10.19 23.31 -17.11
CA GLU A 787 10.85 22.91 -15.86
C GLU A 787 10.74 21.40 -15.59
N LEU A 788 9.56 20.80 -15.79
CA LEU A 788 9.37 19.35 -15.66
C LEU A 788 10.33 18.54 -16.55
N LEU A 789 10.62 19.01 -17.76
CA LEU A 789 11.42 18.26 -18.73
C LEU A 789 12.92 18.25 -18.39
N HIS A 790 13.42 19.23 -17.65
CA HIS A 790 14.78 19.19 -17.09
C HIS A 790 14.97 18.02 -16.12
N ILE A 791 13.91 17.60 -15.43
CA ILE A 791 13.99 16.50 -14.46
C ILE A 791 14.26 15.17 -15.20
N ASP A 792 15.39 14.52 -14.92
CA ASP A 792 15.89 13.39 -15.71
C ASP A 792 14.90 12.21 -15.74
N TRP A 793 14.23 11.92 -14.62
CA TRP A 793 13.24 10.85 -14.54
C TRP A 793 11.89 11.19 -15.21
N VAL A 794 11.63 12.46 -15.54
CA VAL A 794 10.48 12.89 -16.35
C VAL A 794 10.81 12.79 -17.84
N SER A 795 11.98 13.29 -18.25
CA SER A 795 12.48 13.21 -19.64
C SER A 795 13.09 11.84 -20.00
N MET A 796 13.13 10.89 -19.05
CA MET A 796 13.76 9.57 -19.22
C MET A 796 15.24 9.64 -19.60
N ALA A 797 15.91 10.73 -19.22
CA ALA A 797 17.35 10.90 -19.37
C ALA A 797 18.11 9.99 -18.42
N SER A 798 19.28 9.50 -18.85
CA SER A 798 20.16 8.70 -18.01
C SER A 798 21.59 8.67 -18.54
N SER A 799 22.57 8.52 -17.64
CA SER A 799 24.01 8.51 -17.98
C SER A 799 24.45 7.35 -18.88
N SER A 800 23.60 6.33 -19.06
CA SER A 800 23.81 5.16 -19.93
C SER A 800 22.76 5.00 -21.03
N GLY A 801 21.79 5.92 -21.14
CA GLY A 801 20.67 5.85 -22.08
C GLY A 801 20.88 6.64 -23.38
N ASN A 802 19.90 6.53 -24.28
CA ASN A 802 19.88 7.25 -25.56
C ASN A 802 19.43 8.72 -25.43
N ILE A 803 18.89 9.10 -24.27
CA ILE A 803 18.46 10.46 -23.95
C ILE A 803 19.45 11.01 -22.93
N HIS A 804 20.16 12.07 -23.31
CA HIS A 804 20.99 12.85 -22.39
C HIS A 804 20.11 13.81 -21.59
N HIS A 805 20.65 14.35 -20.50
CA HIS A 805 20.00 15.38 -19.70
C HIS A 805 19.45 16.53 -20.59
N VAL A 806 18.21 16.93 -20.33
CA VAL A 806 17.53 18.01 -21.06
C VAL A 806 17.89 19.34 -20.40
N SER A 807 18.37 20.28 -21.20
CA SER A 807 19.00 21.53 -20.75
C SER A 807 18.66 22.67 -21.73
N ASP A 808 19.01 23.90 -21.38
CA ASP A 808 18.70 25.08 -22.19
C ASP A 808 19.81 25.36 -23.20
N ILE A 809 19.55 24.97 -24.44
CA ILE A 809 20.59 24.93 -25.46
C ILE A 809 20.96 26.35 -25.90
N LYS A 810 22.21 26.74 -25.64
CA LYS A 810 22.83 27.98 -26.13
C LYS A 810 23.50 27.73 -27.49
N VAL A 811 23.02 28.40 -28.53
CA VAL A 811 23.58 28.36 -29.90
C VAL A 811 24.70 29.41 -30.03
N GLY A 812 25.91 28.96 -30.39
CA GLY A 812 27.11 29.79 -30.45
C GLY A 812 27.61 30.08 -31.87
N TYR A 813 28.17 31.28 -32.08
CA TYR A 813 28.89 31.64 -33.31
C TYR A 813 30.07 32.58 -33.02
N GLU A 814 31.10 32.57 -33.87
CA GLU A 814 32.24 33.49 -33.73
C GLU A 814 31.97 34.84 -34.43
N GLU A 815 32.06 35.96 -33.74
CA GLU A 815 31.84 37.29 -34.32
C GLU A 815 32.99 37.68 -35.28
N GLY A 816 32.80 37.40 -36.58
CA GLY A 816 33.63 37.87 -37.69
C GLY A 816 35.16 37.66 -37.56
N ASN A 817 35.64 36.42 -37.39
CA ASN A 817 37.07 36.05 -37.28
C ASN A 817 37.85 36.77 -36.15
N LYS A 818 37.16 37.36 -35.15
CA LYS A 818 37.80 38.10 -34.04
C LYS A 818 38.19 37.22 -32.85
N GLY A 819 37.90 35.92 -32.88
CA GLY A 819 38.04 35.02 -31.74
C GLY A 819 37.03 35.28 -30.60
N VAL A 820 35.94 36.00 -30.89
CA VAL A 820 34.90 36.36 -29.91
C VAL A 820 33.67 35.50 -30.14
N MET A 821 33.37 34.56 -29.24
CA MET A 821 32.13 33.79 -29.30
C MET A 821 30.93 34.62 -28.81
N ARG A 822 29.80 34.44 -29.47
CA ARG A 822 28.49 35.01 -29.15
C ARG A 822 27.49 33.87 -29.02
N TYR A 823 26.66 33.91 -27.98
CA TYR A 823 25.68 32.86 -27.67
C TYR A 823 24.28 33.42 -27.61
N TYR A 824 23.30 32.64 -28.08
CA TYR A 824 21.87 32.91 -27.91
C TYR A 824 21.18 31.63 -27.40
N THR A 825 20.42 31.73 -26.30
CA THR A 825 19.59 30.63 -25.82
C THR A 825 18.49 30.29 -26.83
N ALA A 826 18.22 29.01 -27.05
CA ALA A 826 17.20 28.53 -27.96
C ALA A 826 15.78 28.62 -27.35
N TYR A 827 15.38 29.83 -26.96
CA TYR A 827 14.09 30.11 -26.30
C TYR A 827 13.07 30.79 -27.21
N GLY A 828 11.82 30.38 -27.04
CA GLY A 828 10.66 30.91 -27.72
C GLY A 828 10.46 30.36 -29.13
N PRO A 829 9.26 30.56 -29.70
CA PRO A 829 8.85 29.97 -30.97
C PRO A 829 9.85 30.19 -32.12
N ARG A 830 10.47 31.37 -32.26
CA ARG A 830 11.44 31.66 -33.34
C ARG A 830 12.75 30.90 -33.18
N MET A 831 13.31 30.84 -31.96
CA MET A 831 14.62 30.22 -31.74
C MET A 831 14.56 28.70 -31.73
N CYS A 832 13.50 28.11 -31.17
CA CYS A 832 13.27 26.67 -31.27
C CYS A 832 13.05 26.23 -32.73
N LYS A 833 12.34 27.03 -33.55
CA LYS A 833 12.23 26.82 -35.00
C LYS A 833 13.56 26.96 -35.75
N ALA A 834 14.47 27.79 -35.25
CA ALA A 834 15.83 27.86 -35.78
C ALA A 834 16.65 26.64 -35.35
N LEU A 835 16.56 26.20 -34.08
CA LEU A 835 17.25 25.02 -33.54
C LEU A 835 16.89 23.74 -34.32
N ALA A 836 15.60 23.56 -34.64
CA ALA A 836 15.08 22.49 -35.50
C ALA A 836 15.57 22.52 -36.96
N ARG A 837 16.44 23.47 -37.31
CA ARG A 837 17.07 23.62 -38.63
C ARG A 837 18.60 23.59 -38.55
N LEU A 838 19.16 23.27 -37.38
CA LEU A 838 20.61 23.23 -37.17
C LEU A 838 21.19 21.82 -37.35
N GLY A 839 22.19 21.70 -38.22
CA GLY A 839 23.17 20.60 -38.21
C GLY A 839 22.71 19.27 -38.82
N TRP A 840 23.62 18.29 -38.82
CA TRP A 840 23.38 16.93 -39.36
C TRP A 840 22.71 15.96 -38.37
N ALA A 841 22.53 16.38 -37.12
CA ALA A 841 21.95 15.60 -36.03
C ALA A 841 20.92 16.44 -35.27
N THR A 842 20.01 17.11 -36.01
CA THR A 842 19.01 18.01 -35.45
C THR A 842 18.21 17.36 -34.32
N GLY A 843 17.79 16.10 -34.50
CA GLY A 843 17.08 15.33 -33.48
C GLY A 843 17.81 15.25 -32.13
N LYS A 844 19.15 15.17 -32.14
CA LYS A 844 19.96 15.16 -30.91
C LYS A 844 19.84 16.47 -30.14
N TRP A 845 19.75 17.61 -30.82
CA TRP A 845 19.67 18.91 -30.17
C TRP A 845 18.24 19.23 -29.73
N THR A 846 17.24 18.98 -30.59
CA THR A 846 15.84 19.25 -30.26
C THR A 846 15.28 18.34 -29.16
N ILE A 847 15.82 17.12 -28.96
CA ILE A 847 15.43 16.27 -27.81
C ILE A 847 16.10 16.67 -26.50
N GLN A 848 17.24 17.37 -26.55
CA GLN A 848 17.94 17.87 -25.36
C GLN A 848 17.50 19.29 -24.97
N ASN A 849 16.62 19.96 -25.72
CA ASN A 849 16.17 21.32 -25.45
C ASN A 849 14.75 21.33 -24.84
N ALA A 850 14.61 21.74 -23.57
CA ALA A 850 13.33 21.73 -22.86
C ALA A 850 12.25 22.56 -23.58
N ASP A 851 12.64 23.72 -24.10
CA ASP A 851 11.71 24.61 -24.81
C ASP A 851 11.27 24.03 -26.18
N SER A 852 12.11 23.27 -26.88
CA SER A 852 11.72 22.61 -28.14
C SER A 852 10.65 21.54 -27.92
N LEU A 853 10.81 20.72 -26.88
CA LEU A 853 9.84 19.71 -26.47
C LEU A 853 8.53 20.36 -26.01
N THR A 854 8.63 21.41 -25.19
CA THR A 854 7.50 22.20 -24.68
C THR A 854 6.69 22.84 -25.81
N LEU A 855 7.37 23.49 -26.76
CA LEU A 855 6.74 24.18 -27.89
C LEU A 855 6.11 23.22 -28.90
N TYR A 856 6.67 22.02 -29.11
CA TYR A 856 5.98 20.99 -29.90
C TYR A 856 4.64 20.62 -29.25
N ALA A 857 4.65 20.24 -27.97
CA ALA A 857 3.45 19.88 -27.22
C ALA A 857 2.40 21.01 -27.23
N PHE A 858 2.86 22.25 -27.08
CA PHE A 858 1.98 23.42 -27.06
C PHE A 858 1.42 23.80 -28.43
N ALA A 859 2.24 23.81 -29.48
CA ALA A 859 1.78 24.07 -30.85
C ALA A 859 0.72 23.06 -31.29
N LYS A 860 0.86 21.79 -30.88
CA LYS A 860 -0.16 20.75 -31.08
C LYS A 860 -1.46 21.04 -30.32
N TYR A 861 -1.38 21.53 -29.08
CA TYR A 861 -2.56 21.92 -28.29
C TYR A 861 -3.30 23.13 -28.89
N VAL A 862 -2.57 24.19 -29.28
CA VAL A 862 -3.14 25.38 -29.92
C VAL A 862 -3.73 25.04 -31.30
N GLN A 863 -3.05 24.20 -32.10
CA GLN A 863 -3.57 23.71 -33.38
C GLN A 863 -4.92 23.00 -33.22
N ASN A 864 -5.11 22.21 -32.16
CA ASN A 864 -6.38 21.56 -31.86
C ASN A 864 -7.49 22.56 -31.49
N ALA A 865 -7.18 23.55 -30.66
CA ALA A 865 -8.14 24.60 -30.30
C ALA A 865 -8.61 25.41 -31.53
N LEU A 866 -7.71 25.66 -32.48
CA LEU A 866 -7.99 26.34 -33.76
C LEU A 866 -8.66 25.45 -34.83
N GLY A 867 -9.16 24.25 -34.48
CA GLY A 867 -9.82 23.38 -35.44
C GLY A 867 -8.88 22.78 -36.49
N ASN A 868 -7.67 22.39 -36.06
CA ASN A 868 -6.57 21.84 -36.88
C ASN A 868 -5.86 22.86 -37.81
N ILE A 869 -5.99 24.17 -37.56
CA ILE A 869 -5.17 25.20 -38.19
C ILE A 869 -3.86 25.34 -37.41
N TYR A 870 -2.72 25.19 -38.09
CA TYR A 870 -1.41 25.25 -37.44
C TYR A 870 -0.97 26.70 -37.13
N PRO A 871 -0.58 27.02 -35.86
CA PRO A 871 0.00 28.32 -35.49
C PRO A 871 1.44 28.44 -36.01
N HIS A 872 1.53 28.80 -37.29
CA HIS A 872 2.76 28.86 -38.07
C HIS A 872 3.61 30.11 -37.81
N LEU A 873 3.07 31.15 -37.17
CA LEU A 873 3.82 32.35 -36.80
C LEU A 873 4.48 32.16 -35.40
N PRO A 874 5.67 32.74 -35.16
CA PRO A 874 6.55 33.36 -36.15
C PRO A 874 7.03 32.30 -37.14
N LEU A 875 7.19 32.68 -38.41
CA LEU A 875 7.63 31.73 -39.45
C LEU A 875 8.98 31.14 -39.07
N ALA A 876 9.13 29.82 -39.25
CA ALA A 876 10.45 29.23 -39.28
C ALA A 876 11.26 29.86 -40.45
N PRO A 877 12.59 30.04 -40.32
CA PRO A 877 13.44 30.50 -41.43
C PRO A 877 13.20 29.67 -42.71
N PRO A 878 13.46 30.20 -43.92
CA PRO A 878 13.33 29.41 -45.15
C PRO A 878 14.25 28.18 -45.12
N ALA A 879 13.78 27.05 -45.67
CA ALA A 879 14.65 25.90 -45.91
C ALA A 879 15.65 26.24 -47.04
N PRO A 880 16.96 26.06 -46.86
CA PRO A 880 17.94 26.44 -47.87
C PRO A 880 17.92 25.46 -49.06
N LYS A 881 17.96 26.00 -50.29
CA LYS A 881 17.96 25.23 -51.55
C LYS A 881 19.23 24.41 -51.79
N SER A 882 20.30 24.77 -51.10
CA SER A 882 21.58 24.09 -51.11
C SER A 882 22.30 24.43 -49.81
N ALA A 883 23.24 23.59 -49.37
CA ALA A 883 24.10 23.85 -48.20
C ALA A 883 25.15 24.94 -48.48
N THR A 884 24.80 25.95 -49.27
CA THR A 884 25.66 27.06 -49.67
C THR A 884 25.44 28.24 -48.75
N ILE A 885 26.52 28.98 -48.50
CA ILE A 885 26.69 29.85 -47.35
C ILE A 885 26.93 31.29 -47.87
N PRO A 886 26.45 32.35 -47.17
CA PRO A 886 25.93 32.33 -45.80
C PRO A 886 24.49 31.82 -45.62
N PHE A 887 24.21 31.31 -44.42
CA PHE A 887 22.85 31.07 -43.94
C PHE A 887 22.40 32.27 -43.09
N GLU A 888 21.34 32.94 -43.51
CA GLU A 888 20.77 34.08 -42.79
C GLU A 888 19.63 33.61 -41.89
N ILE A 889 19.75 33.89 -40.58
CA ILE A 889 18.60 33.90 -39.69
C ILE A 889 18.15 35.36 -39.62
N ASP A 890 17.13 35.69 -40.41
CA ASP A 890 16.53 37.03 -40.50
C ASP A 890 16.39 37.66 -39.10
N ASP A 891 16.65 38.96 -38.98
CA ASP A 891 16.64 39.74 -37.73
C ASP A 891 17.44 39.14 -36.56
N LEU A 892 18.47 38.33 -36.81
CA LEU A 892 19.32 37.77 -35.76
C LEU A 892 20.80 37.82 -36.16
N PHE A 893 21.25 36.87 -36.96
CA PHE A 893 22.64 36.77 -37.40
C PHE A 893 22.80 35.93 -38.68
N THR A 894 23.86 36.23 -39.41
CA THR A 894 24.27 35.58 -40.65
C THR A 894 25.45 34.66 -40.34
N LEU A 895 25.38 33.36 -40.69
CA LEU A 895 26.44 32.37 -40.44
C LEU A 895 27.26 32.03 -41.69
N TYR A 896 28.58 31.91 -41.51
CA TYR A 896 29.60 31.61 -42.52
C TYR A 896 30.26 30.22 -42.28
N ASN A 897 30.94 29.66 -43.29
CA ASN A 897 31.37 28.24 -43.28
C ASN A 897 32.53 27.92 -42.33
N ASN A 898 33.20 28.95 -41.84
CA ASN A 898 34.27 28.91 -40.86
C ASN A 898 33.73 28.95 -39.42
N GLY A 899 32.41 28.87 -39.21
CA GLY A 899 31.78 29.03 -37.90
C GLY A 899 31.63 30.49 -37.45
N THR A 900 32.03 31.46 -38.28
CA THR A 900 31.85 32.88 -37.94
C THR A 900 30.48 33.38 -38.36
N GLY A 901 30.08 34.53 -37.83
CA GLY A 901 28.86 35.21 -38.22
C GLY A 901 28.88 36.71 -37.96
N GLU A 902 27.90 37.40 -38.52
CA GLU A 902 27.67 38.83 -38.39
C GLU A 902 26.25 39.08 -37.84
N ARG A 903 26.11 40.00 -36.88
CA ARG A 903 24.81 40.34 -36.25
C ARG A 903 24.01 41.28 -37.17
N VAL A 904 22.71 41.05 -37.31
CA VAL A 904 21.82 42.01 -37.97
C VAL A 904 21.70 43.27 -37.11
N LEU A 905 21.92 44.46 -37.68
CA LEU A 905 22.24 45.68 -36.93
C LEU A 905 21.06 46.38 -36.22
N ASN A 906 19.89 45.73 -36.08
CA ASN A 906 18.67 46.38 -35.57
C ASN A 906 17.80 45.46 -34.68
N THR A 907 18.44 44.54 -33.93
CA THR A 907 17.73 43.49 -33.19
C THR A 907 17.46 43.88 -31.74
N THR A 908 16.19 44.13 -31.41
CA THR A 908 15.71 44.41 -30.04
C THR A 908 15.40 43.12 -29.28
N LEU A 909 16.39 42.25 -29.14
CA LEU A 909 16.41 41.14 -28.19
C LEU A 909 17.52 41.42 -27.17
N ASP A 910 17.18 41.25 -25.89
CA ASP A 910 17.71 41.96 -24.71
C ASP A 910 19.08 42.67 -24.81
N ASN A 911 19.02 44.00 -24.87
CA ASN A 911 20.10 44.89 -24.45
C ASN A 911 19.74 45.49 -23.08
N LYS A 912 20.22 44.90 -21.98
CA LYS A 912 20.28 45.60 -20.69
C LYS A 912 21.62 45.38 -20.00
N LEU A 913 22.36 46.48 -19.88
CA LEU A 913 23.68 46.53 -19.26
C LEU A 913 23.99 47.98 -18.82
N GLU A 914 23.10 48.59 -18.03
CA GLU A 914 23.39 49.89 -17.38
C GLU A 914 22.92 49.93 -15.90
N TRP A 915 23.93 50.12 -15.02
CA TRP A 915 23.95 50.61 -13.63
C TRP A 915 22.69 51.30 -13.02
N SER A 916 22.43 51.30 -11.70
CA SER A 916 23.08 50.62 -10.53
C SER A 916 22.28 50.75 -9.22
N LEU A 917 22.60 49.85 -8.26
CA LEU A 917 22.55 50.01 -6.79
C LEU A 917 21.25 50.50 -6.11
N SER A 918 20.59 49.59 -5.37
CA SER A 918 20.89 49.47 -3.93
C SER A 918 20.32 48.21 -3.25
N GLN A 919 21.10 47.64 -2.33
CA GLN A 919 20.78 46.63 -1.30
C GLN A 919 20.69 45.14 -1.70
N GLY A 920 21.50 44.31 -1.02
CA GLY A 920 21.43 42.84 -1.05
C GLY A 920 22.58 42.19 -1.85
N VAL A 921 23.36 41.31 -1.21
CA VAL A 921 24.47 40.59 -1.87
C VAL A 921 23.89 39.49 -2.77
N CYS A 922 23.98 39.66 -4.08
CA CYS A 922 23.50 38.70 -5.10
C CYS A 922 24.69 37.97 -5.75
N ALA A 923 24.54 36.69 -6.12
CA ALA A 923 25.55 35.88 -6.82
C ALA A 923 25.36 35.87 -8.36
N ALA A 924 26.17 35.07 -9.08
CA ALA A 924 26.38 35.14 -10.53
C ALA A 924 25.11 34.95 -11.39
N ALA A 925 25.21 35.30 -12.66
CA ALA A 925 24.13 35.22 -13.64
C ALA A 925 24.38 34.05 -14.60
N ASP A 926 23.86 32.88 -14.27
CA ASP A 926 23.52 31.77 -15.18
C ASP A 926 22.84 30.69 -14.31
N ASP A 927 21.68 30.22 -14.74
CA ASP A 927 20.89 29.14 -14.12
C ASP A 927 21.70 27.83 -14.15
N GLU A 928 22.56 27.64 -13.14
CA GLU A 928 23.50 26.54 -13.09
C GLU A 928 22.83 25.19 -12.81
N ASP A 929 22.42 24.52 -13.89
CA ASP A 929 22.62 23.07 -14.05
C ASP A 929 24.12 22.75 -14.37
N GLY A 930 25.02 23.40 -13.61
CA GLY A 930 26.44 23.07 -13.41
C GLY A 930 27.47 23.66 -14.38
N ASP A 931 28.27 24.64 -13.93
CA ASP A 931 29.48 25.16 -14.59
C ASP A 931 29.29 25.76 -16.01
N GLU A 932 30.21 26.64 -16.42
CA GLU A 932 30.42 27.02 -17.84
C GLU A 932 30.79 25.81 -18.76
N ALA A 933 30.78 24.59 -18.22
CA ALA A 933 31.16 23.34 -18.86
C ALA A 933 29.99 22.38 -19.17
N ALA A 934 28.80 22.51 -18.57
CA ALA A 934 27.70 21.55 -18.78
C ALA A 934 26.52 22.05 -19.63
N SER A 935 26.35 23.36 -19.85
CA SER A 935 25.41 23.82 -20.90
C SER A 935 25.80 23.20 -22.25
N ALA A 936 24.85 22.61 -22.97
CA ALA A 936 25.11 21.94 -24.25
C ALA A 936 25.38 22.95 -25.39
N VAL A 937 26.57 23.56 -25.40
CA VAL A 937 26.92 24.63 -26.35
C VAL A 937 27.21 24.09 -27.75
N MET A 938 26.38 24.46 -28.72
CA MET A 938 26.66 24.24 -30.13
C MET A 938 27.64 25.32 -30.63
N THR A 939 28.93 24.99 -30.73
CA THR A 939 30.00 25.98 -31.00
C THR A 939 30.42 26.14 -32.46
N THR A 940 30.22 25.13 -33.33
CA THR A 940 30.59 25.23 -34.75
C THR A 940 29.62 24.44 -35.64
N MET A 941 29.28 25.02 -36.80
CA MET A 941 28.35 24.44 -37.76
C MET A 941 28.94 24.44 -39.18
N THR A 942 28.91 23.28 -39.84
CA THR A 942 29.44 23.09 -41.19
C THR A 942 28.44 22.50 -42.18
N THR A 943 27.26 22.05 -41.71
CA THR A 943 26.20 21.43 -42.51
C THR A 943 24.81 21.84 -42.01
N TRP A 944 23.83 21.77 -42.91
CA TRP A 944 22.46 22.28 -42.72
C TRP A 944 21.45 21.38 -43.44
N PRO A 945 20.25 21.13 -42.89
CA PRO A 945 19.14 20.52 -43.61
C PRO A 945 18.74 21.40 -44.80
N VAL A 946 18.66 20.83 -46.01
CA VAL A 946 18.26 21.52 -47.24
C VAL A 946 16.82 21.17 -47.62
N GLU A 947 16.21 21.86 -48.59
CA GLU A 947 14.81 21.59 -49.01
C GLU A 947 14.49 20.09 -49.21
N THR A 948 15.43 19.27 -49.71
CA THR A 948 15.21 17.82 -49.92
C THR A 948 15.07 16.99 -48.64
N ASP A 949 15.44 17.53 -47.47
CA ASP A 949 15.29 16.88 -46.16
C ASP A 949 13.90 17.07 -45.56
N TYR A 950 13.10 18.01 -46.10
CA TYR A 950 11.78 18.35 -45.60
C TYR A 950 10.66 17.66 -46.40
N PRO A 951 9.51 17.32 -45.78
CA PRO A 951 8.34 16.82 -46.50
C PRO A 951 7.83 17.82 -47.55
N SER A 952 7.44 17.34 -48.74
CA SER A 952 6.89 18.19 -49.82
C SER A 952 5.68 19.01 -49.37
N ASP A 953 4.82 18.40 -48.56
CA ASP A 953 3.56 18.96 -48.10
C ASP A 953 3.81 20.05 -47.04
N TYR A 954 4.87 19.87 -46.23
CA TYR A 954 5.37 20.92 -45.33
C TYR A 954 5.93 22.11 -46.13
N LEU A 955 6.79 21.89 -47.13
CA LEU A 955 7.33 22.98 -47.96
C LEU A 955 6.25 23.76 -48.72
N SER A 956 5.22 23.05 -49.21
CA SER A 956 4.04 23.65 -49.82
C SER A 956 3.26 24.52 -48.83
N SER A 957 3.04 24.01 -47.61
CA SER A 957 2.35 24.74 -46.54
C SER A 957 3.15 25.95 -46.06
N TRP A 958 4.46 25.79 -45.84
CA TRP A 958 5.38 26.88 -45.49
C TRP A 958 5.40 27.98 -46.56
N SER A 959 5.37 27.61 -47.85
CA SER A 959 5.27 28.59 -48.94
C SER A 959 3.94 29.35 -48.95
N SER A 960 2.83 28.69 -48.58
CA SER A 960 1.52 29.33 -48.38
C SER A 960 1.52 30.29 -47.19
N TRP A 961 2.19 29.91 -46.10
CA TRP A 961 2.37 30.76 -44.92
C TRP A 961 3.35 31.91 -45.17
N ALA A 962 4.37 31.77 -46.02
CA ALA A 962 5.21 32.89 -46.45
C ALA A 962 4.42 33.94 -47.28
N GLY A 963 3.26 33.56 -47.82
CA GLY A 963 2.23 34.46 -48.38
C GLY A 963 1.00 34.67 -47.49
N LEU A 964 1.06 34.23 -46.23
CA LEU A 964 0.07 34.30 -45.15
C LEU A 964 -1.41 34.10 -45.55
N THR A 965 -1.71 33.00 -46.23
CA THR A 965 -3.06 32.40 -46.19
C THR A 965 -3.07 31.21 -45.22
N PRO A 966 -3.97 31.18 -44.20
CA PRO A 966 -4.09 30.05 -43.28
C PRO A 966 -4.36 28.74 -44.03
N THR A 967 -3.58 27.70 -43.73
CA THR A 967 -3.69 26.39 -44.39
C THR A 967 -3.88 25.30 -43.34
N THR A 968 -4.95 24.51 -43.45
CA THR A 968 -5.21 23.34 -42.61
C THR A 968 -4.30 22.18 -43.01
N THR A 969 -3.63 21.55 -42.05
CA THR A 969 -2.78 20.38 -42.31
C THR A 969 -3.64 19.13 -42.43
N THR A 970 -3.85 18.61 -43.63
CA THR A 970 -4.52 17.31 -43.85
C THR A 970 -3.56 16.15 -43.60
N THR A 971 -3.94 15.22 -42.72
CA THR A 971 -3.17 14.01 -42.40
C THR A 971 -3.21 12.99 -43.56
N THR A 972 -2.16 12.98 -44.38
CA THR A 972 -1.92 11.94 -45.39
C THR A 972 -1.11 10.81 -44.77
N THR A 973 -1.76 9.70 -44.39
CA THR A 973 -1.08 8.53 -43.82
C THR A 973 -0.14 7.88 -44.85
N ALA A 974 1.15 8.20 -44.79
CA ALA A 974 2.19 7.50 -45.54
C ALA A 974 2.46 6.12 -44.90
N ALA A 975 2.42 5.06 -45.71
CA ALA A 975 2.62 3.70 -45.22
C ALA A 975 4.06 3.48 -44.72
N ALA A 976 4.19 2.90 -43.53
CA ALA A 976 5.49 2.57 -42.94
C ALA A 976 6.29 1.61 -43.83
N ALA A 977 7.37 2.10 -44.41
CA ALA A 977 8.33 1.26 -45.12
C ALA A 977 9.09 0.40 -44.11
N THR A 978 8.97 -0.92 -44.23
CA THR A 978 9.69 -1.89 -43.39
C THR A 978 11.20 -1.77 -43.62
N ALA A 979 11.93 -1.20 -42.67
CA ALA A 979 13.38 -1.22 -42.66
C ALA A 979 13.88 -2.65 -42.37
N THR A 980 14.45 -3.30 -43.38
CA THR A 980 15.11 -4.60 -43.23
C THR A 980 16.36 -4.49 -42.37
N ALA A 981 16.46 -5.33 -41.34
CA ALA A 981 17.67 -5.44 -40.53
C ALA A 981 18.89 -5.82 -41.40
N PHE A 982 19.93 -5.00 -41.34
CA PHE A 982 21.29 -5.39 -41.74
C PHE A 982 22.09 -5.69 -40.49
N GLY A 983 22.56 -6.92 -40.35
CA GLY A 983 23.43 -7.30 -39.24
C GLY A 983 24.90 -7.07 -39.55
N LEU A 984 25.62 -6.55 -38.56
CA LEU A 984 26.85 -7.14 -38.01
C LEU A 984 27.11 -6.60 -36.61
#